data_AF-S2ZUD5-F1
#
_entry.id   AF-S2ZUD5-F1
#
_cell.length_a   1.000
_cell.length_b   1.000
_cell.length_c   1.000
_cell.angle_alpha   90.00
_cell.angle_beta   90.00
_cell.angle_gamma   90.00
#
_symmetry.space_group_name_H-M   'P 1'
#
loop_
_entity.id
_entity.type
_entity.pdbx_description
1 polymer ?
#
loop_
_entity_poly.entity_id
_entity_poly.type
_entity_poly.pdbx_seq_one_letter_code
_entity_poly.pdbx_strand_id
1 'polypeptide(L)'
;MKRAKFTVVTRLCAAVLLALVVTCLWAPRLAAAETYTTMDSSGNLVTSDSLQSAIATARATGRPIAIDPGHSDGTAGRDPGAIGPNGLREGDVAWNTAMRAKYYLEKWGIQVVIVRGEHEDPSLRERVQRAVDANCCAIVSMHYNSAGPYAVGSMVLVPRRAQYNSDLYAAGQALAKAINGELNKRAGITTRWDSAPTKGNGSESPYDTGEESDYFGIIRYARKQGILGVIIEHEFISNPAMEAKLSDPSFIDYIGWADAWGIWDHFYASDTWWSMSRVDVSTDARGQIVMSPHLIGVGTGMTYSYYYKPAGGSWVTLAENTTKTSSTFMPPSKGTYTLYITARSSDGSSVSRQINYDSSSISPSPGWHKYDAGWMYFDSNGVACKNTWVKDADGWHLFNSEGIAVSGWAKPSDRWFYLDPTLPHNAAKFGQVTDGDKTYLIDENSGMACQEWVQNSEGTWSWATDSGALASGWATTKWGRVFYFDPHNPLHPADLGMIMVNGYPYWIDEQLGLATSQWVTLPSGRRVWADGNGYLRTSSDAGAKLITEDDASDPKPGDDDDNNQEDPSNKPARGAWSTNVSILGSATLTKADLVADLKAGLAVRGISYPEALAAKGAATPEAFIDQLWDAALAEGVRPEVLYAQAMLETGYLKFGGDVKVEQCNFGGLGATGNGVSGDTYDSVSEGLLAQSQHLRVYTGNYPLTAIVDKRFGNWLLNRQKANPATTIGKLAGTWAMDSSYGDRLVSILNRL
;
A
#
# COMPACT_ATOMS: atom_id res chain seq x y z
N MET A 1 30.84 -56.63 10.63
CA MET A 1 29.83 -57.43 9.87
C MET A 1 28.50 -57.28 10.59
N LYS A 2 27.70 -56.25 10.32
CA LYS A 2 26.67 -56.13 9.27
C LYS A 2 25.67 -57.30 9.18
N ARG A 3 24.40 -56.92 9.42
CA ARG A 3 23.11 -57.50 8.99
C ARG A 3 22.60 -58.75 9.73
N ALA A 4 21.58 -58.53 10.57
CA ALA A 4 20.24 -59.15 10.41
C ALA A 4 19.36 -58.90 11.66
N LYS A 5 18.87 -57.67 11.87
CA LYS A 5 17.72 -57.39 12.77
C LYS A 5 16.81 -56.29 12.21
N PHE A 6 16.56 -56.35 10.90
CA PHE A 6 15.71 -55.40 10.17
C PHE A 6 14.83 -56.15 9.17
N THR A 7 13.93 -57.02 9.64
CA THR A 7 13.10 -57.80 8.70
C THR A 7 11.65 -58.04 9.11
N VAL A 8 11.14 -57.44 10.19
CA VAL A 8 9.72 -57.57 10.54
C VAL A 8 9.01 -56.21 10.56
N VAL A 9 9.59 -55.19 11.21
CA VAL A 9 8.99 -53.85 11.28
C VAL A 9 8.93 -53.18 9.90
N THR A 10 9.97 -53.30 9.08
CA THR A 10 9.99 -52.74 7.71
C THR A 10 9.01 -53.42 6.77
N ARG A 11 8.69 -54.71 6.99
CA ARG A 11 7.70 -55.43 6.18
C ARG A 11 6.27 -55.09 6.58
N LEU A 12 6.02 -54.83 7.86
CA LEU A 12 4.71 -54.36 8.34
C LEU A 12 4.46 -52.91 7.89
N CYS A 13 5.46 -52.01 8.01
CA CYS A 13 5.33 -50.64 7.52
C CYS A 13 5.17 -50.59 5.99
N ALA A 14 5.88 -51.43 5.24
CA ALA A 14 5.71 -51.50 3.78
C ALA A 14 4.34 -52.09 3.38
N ALA A 15 3.82 -53.07 4.10
CA ALA A 15 2.48 -53.62 3.85
C ALA A 15 1.35 -52.63 4.22
N VAL A 16 1.53 -51.84 5.29
CA VAL A 16 0.58 -50.79 5.70
C VAL A 16 0.66 -49.59 4.75
N LEU A 17 1.85 -49.19 4.28
CA LEU A 17 2.00 -48.17 3.24
C LEU A 17 1.45 -48.64 1.90
N LEU A 18 1.63 -49.91 1.52
CA LEU A 18 1.04 -50.47 0.30
C LEU A 18 -0.49 -50.56 0.42
N ALA A 19 -1.03 -50.93 1.60
CA ALA A 19 -2.47 -50.94 1.85
C ALA A 19 -3.08 -49.52 1.90
N LEU A 20 -2.37 -48.52 2.43
CA LEU A 20 -2.77 -47.10 2.39
C LEU A 20 -2.69 -46.53 0.97
N VAL A 21 -1.67 -46.89 0.18
CA VAL A 21 -1.56 -46.49 -1.23
C VAL A 21 -2.63 -47.18 -2.07
N VAL A 22 -2.93 -48.45 -1.84
CA VAL A 22 -4.01 -49.18 -2.54
C VAL A 22 -5.39 -48.67 -2.13
N THR A 23 -5.63 -48.30 -0.87
CA THR A 23 -6.90 -47.69 -0.43
C THR A 23 -7.04 -46.23 -0.89
N CYS A 24 -5.95 -45.47 -1.04
CA CYS A 24 -5.99 -44.15 -1.71
C CYS A 24 -6.13 -44.24 -3.23
N LEU A 25 -5.72 -45.34 -3.87
CA LEU A 25 -5.91 -45.61 -5.30
C LEU A 25 -7.29 -46.22 -5.63
N TRP A 26 -8.01 -46.73 -4.61
CA TRP A 26 -9.35 -47.32 -4.72
C TRP A 26 -10.43 -46.59 -3.91
N ALA A 27 -10.10 -45.44 -3.30
CA ALA A 27 -11.14 -44.48 -3.00
C ALA A 27 -11.78 -44.15 -4.36
N PRO A 28 -13.10 -44.38 -4.56
CA PRO A 28 -13.74 -43.85 -5.74
C PRO A 28 -13.44 -42.36 -5.69
N ARG A 29 -12.63 -41.87 -6.64
CA ARG A 29 -12.73 -40.46 -7.00
C ARG A 29 -14.19 -40.31 -7.35
N LEU A 30 -14.97 -39.72 -6.45
CA LEU A 30 -16.27 -39.18 -6.79
C LEU A 30 -15.93 -38.24 -7.95
N ALA A 31 -16.13 -38.73 -9.18
CA ALA A 31 -16.14 -37.86 -10.33
C ALA A 31 -17.16 -36.79 -9.96
N ALA A 32 -16.71 -35.53 -9.92
CA ALA A 32 -17.63 -34.43 -9.67
C ALA A 32 -18.83 -34.64 -10.59
N ALA A 33 -20.04 -34.58 -10.05
CA ALA A 33 -21.25 -34.77 -10.83
C ALA A 33 -21.17 -33.85 -12.05
N GLU A 34 -21.37 -34.42 -13.24
CA GLU A 34 -21.32 -33.65 -14.47
C GLU A 34 -22.49 -32.67 -14.46
N THR A 35 -22.17 -31.39 -14.49
CA THR A 35 -23.16 -30.31 -14.48
C THR A 35 -23.37 -29.80 -15.89
N TYR A 36 -24.59 -29.33 -16.17
CA TYR A 36 -25.00 -28.82 -17.47
C TYR A 36 -25.47 -27.39 -17.28
N THR A 37 -24.86 -26.43 -17.98
CA THR A 37 -25.21 -25.02 -17.88
C THR A 37 -25.87 -24.55 -19.16
N THR A 38 -26.99 -23.84 -19.01
CA THR A 38 -27.73 -23.23 -20.10
C THR A 38 -28.32 -21.89 -19.64
N MET A 39 -29.05 -21.21 -20.51
CA MET A 39 -29.72 -19.95 -20.22
C MET A 39 -31.22 -20.14 -20.13
N ASP A 40 -31.83 -19.54 -19.10
CA ASP A 40 -33.28 -19.48 -18.93
C ASP A 40 -33.93 -18.35 -19.75
N SER A 41 -35.26 -18.31 -19.79
CA SER A 41 -36.01 -17.32 -20.58
C SER A 41 -35.86 -15.87 -20.10
N SER A 42 -35.29 -15.66 -18.92
CA SER A 42 -34.97 -14.34 -18.38
C SER A 42 -33.53 -13.92 -18.67
N GLY A 43 -32.75 -14.77 -19.35
CA GLY A 43 -31.35 -14.50 -19.67
C GLY A 43 -30.38 -14.89 -18.55
N ASN A 44 -30.83 -15.60 -17.50
CA ASN A 44 -29.94 -16.04 -16.43
C ASN A 44 -29.31 -17.39 -16.76
N LEU A 45 -28.07 -17.58 -16.34
CA LEU A 45 -27.42 -18.88 -16.42
C LEU A 45 -27.92 -19.81 -15.31
N VAL A 46 -28.34 -21.00 -15.71
CA VAL A 46 -28.85 -22.05 -14.83
C VAL A 46 -28.00 -23.30 -15.00
N THR A 47 -27.55 -23.85 -13.89
CA THR A 47 -26.79 -25.10 -13.84
C THR A 47 -27.70 -26.22 -13.32
N SER A 48 -27.68 -27.36 -13.99
CA SER A 48 -28.50 -28.55 -13.69
C SER A 48 -27.63 -29.79 -13.65
N ASP A 49 -27.98 -30.76 -12.81
CA ASP A 49 -27.36 -32.10 -12.78
C ASP A 49 -28.00 -33.05 -13.80
N SER A 50 -29.00 -32.60 -14.56
CA SER A 50 -29.72 -33.38 -15.57
C SER A 50 -29.56 -32.77 -16.95
N LEU A 51 -28.91 -33.51 -17.85
CA LEU A 51 -28.80 -33.15 -19.27
C LEU A 51 -30.17 -32.93 -19.91
N GLN A 52 -31.14 -33.80 -19.62
CA GLN A 52 -32.49 -33.70 -20.17
C GLN A 52 -33.18 -32.38 -19.77
N SER A 53 -33.03 -31.96 -18.51
CA SER A 53 -33.57 -30.69 -18.01
C SER A 53 -32.88 -29.49 -18.66
N ALA A 54 -31.55 -29.53 -18.81
CA ALA A 54 -30.80 -28.48 -19.48
C ALA A 54 -31.19 -28.35 -20.97
N ILE A 55 -31.34 -29.48 -21.68
CA ILE A 55 -31.84 -29.50 -23.07
C ILE A 55 -33.24 -28.92 -23.17
N ALA A 56 -34.17 -29.30 -22.28
CA ALA A 56 -35.52 -28.78 -22.29
C ALA A 56 -35.55 -27.25 -22.10
N THR A 57 -34.74 -26.74 -21.18
CA THR A 57 -34.58 -25.30 -20.93
C THR A 57 -33.98 -24.59 -22.16
N ALA A 58 -32.88 -25.12 -22.69
CA ALA A 58 -32.21 -24.59 -23.89
C ALA A 58 -33.11 -24.60 -25.13
N ARG A 59 -33.99 -25.60 -25.27
CA ARG A 59 -34.97 -25.66 -26.37
C ARG A 59 -36.10 -24.65 -26.18
N ALA A 60 -36.51 -24.39 -24.93
CA ALA A 60 -37.51 -23.37 -24.63
C ALA A 60 -36.99 -21.95 -24.87
N THR A 61 -35.69 -21.71 -24.69
CA THR A 61 -35.03 -20.42 -24.98
C THR A 61 -34.51 -20.32 -26.42
N GLY A 62 -34.35 -21.46 -27.09
CA GLY A 62 -33.98 -21.55 -28.50
C GLY A 62 -32.51 -21.25 -28.79
N ARG A 63 -32.14 -21.34 -30.07
CA ARG A 63 -30.82 -20.94 -30.59
C ARG A 63 -30.99 -20.16 -31.91
N PRO A 64 -31.75 -19.05 -31.95
CA PRO A 64 -32.25 -18.52 -33.22
C PRO A 64 -31.12 -18.25 -34.23
N ILE A 65 -31.38 -18.56 -35.50
CA ILE A 65 -30.43 -18.34 -36.60
C ILE A 65 -30.96 -17.22 -37.49
N ALA A 66 -30.10 -16.24 -37.77
CA ALA A 66 -30.41 -15.22 -38.75
C ALA A 66 -30.06 -15.71 -40.16
N ILE A 67 -30.97 -15.52 -41.11
CA ILE A 67 -30.72 -15.70 -42.53
C ILE A 67 -30.80 -14.33 -43.19
N ASP A 68 -29.75 -13.98 -43.93
CA ASP A 68 -29.61 -12.73 -44.66
C ASP A 68 -29.66 -12.99 -46.16
N PRO A 69 -30.82 -12.85 -46.81
CA PRO A 69 -30.83 -12.86 -48.26
C PRO A 69 -30.04 -11.65 -48.79
N GLY A 70 -28.96 -11.91 -49.52
CA GLY A 70 -28.09 -10.88 -50.08
C GLY A 70 -28.85 -9.88 -50.95
N HIS A 71 -28.30 -8.66 -51.04
CA HIS A 71 -28.83 -7.61 -51.92
C HIS A 71 -30.33 -7.31 -51.68
N SER A 72 -31.04 -6.87 -52.71
CA SER A 72 -32.46 -6.52 -52.74
C SER A 72 -33.04 -6.70 -54.16
N ASP A 73 -34.24 -6.19 -54.41
CA ASP A 73 -35.01 -6.44 -55.63
C ASP A 73 -34.61 -5.60 -56.86
N GLY A 74 -33.62 -4.71 -56.75
CA GLY A 74 -33.22 -3.84 -57.87
C GLY A 74 -34.22 -2.73 -58.23
N THR A 75 -35.35 -2.62 -57.53
CA THR A 75 -36.38 -1.61 -57.81
C THR A 75 -36.11 -0.34 -57.01
N ALA A 76 -36.57 0.80 -57.51
CA ALA A 76 -36.41 2.10 -56.84
C ALA A 76 -34.94 2.44 -56.47
N GLY A 77 -33.97 1.95 -57.25
CA GLY A 77 -32.53 2.19 -57.03
C GLY A 77 -31.87 1.30 -55.97
N ARG A 78 -32.58 0.30 -55.44
CA ARG A 78 -32.02 -0.72 -54.54
C ARG A 78 -31.03 -1.63 -55.26
N ASP A 79 -30.12 -2.26 -54.53
CA ASP A 79 -29.08 -3.12 -55.07
C ASP A 79 -29.66 -4.48 -55.54
N PRO A 80 -29.62 -4.84 -56.84
CA PRO A 80 -30.05 -6.16 -57.32
C PRO A 80 -29.00 -7.26 -57.10
N GLY A 81 -27.77 -6.90 -56.73
CA GLY A 81 -26.60 -7.77 -56.84
C GLY A 81 -26.22 -8.03 -58.29
N ALA A 82 -25.57 -9.17 -58.54
CA ALA A 82 -25.26 -9.59 -59.89
C ALA A 82 -26.53 -9.89 -60.70
N ILE A 83 -26.50 -9.56 -61.99
CA ILE A 83 -27.58 -9.89 -62.93
C ILE A 83 -27.02 -10.89 -63.94
N GLY A 84 -27.66 -12.05 -64.03
CA GLY A 84 -27.30 -13.10 -64.97
C GLY A 84 -27.57 -12.69 -66.43
N PRO A 85 -26.99 -13.41 -67.40
CA PRO A 85 -27.09 -13.08 -68.82
C PRO A 85 -28.53 -13.12 -69.38
N ASN A 86 -29.46 -13.83 -68.73
CA ASN A 86 -30.89 -13.87 -69.09
C ASN A 86 -31.78 -13.02 -68.16
N GLY A 87 -31.17 -12.23 -67.27
CA GLY A 87 -31.87 -11.24 -66.44
C GLY A 87 -32.27 -11.71 -65.04
N LEU A 88 -31.85 -12.90 -64.60
CA LEU A 88 -32.06 -13.30 -63.20
C LEU A 88 -31.26 -12.38 -62.28
N ARG A 89 -31.90 -11.78 -61.28
CA ARG A 89 -31.25 -10.91 -60.29
C ARG A 89 -30.85 -11.73 -59.08
N GLU A 90 -29.62 -11.55 -58.60
CA GLU A 90 -29.09 -12.21 -57.42
C GLU A 90 -29.98 -12.04 -56.19
N GLY A 91 -30.47 -10.81 -55.94
CA GLY A 91 -31.30 -10.54 -54.77
C GLY A 91 -32.63 -11.30 -54.74
N ASP A 92 -33.21 -11.61 -55.90
CA ASP A 92 -34.44 -12.42 -56.01
C ASP A 92 -34.17 -13.89 -55.70
N VAL A 93 -33.11 -14.46 -56.29
CA VAL A 93 -32.76 -15.87 -56.06
C VAL A 93 -32.26 -16.08 -54.63
N ALA A 94 -31.50 -15.14 -54.07
CA ALA A 94 -31.07 -15.15 -52.67
C ALA A 94 -32.27 -15.10 -51.71
N TRP A 95 -33.27 -14.25 -51.98
CA TRP A 95 -34.52 -14.21 -51.21
C TRP A 95 -35.24 -15.56 -51.23
N ASN A 96 -35.42 -16.14 -52.41
CA ASN A 96 -36.09 -17.41 -52.57
C ASN A 96 -35.37 -18.53 -51.81
N THR A 97 -34.05 -18.66 -51.96
CA THR A 97 -33.23 -19.64 -51.21
C THR A 97 -33.36 -19.46 -49.70
N ALA A 98 -33.28 -18.21 -49.21
CA ALA A 98 -33.46 -17.90 -47.79
C ALA A 98 -34.82 -18.36 -47.25
N MET A 99 -35.91 -18.15 -48.01
CA MET A 99 -37.24 -18.60 -47.60
C MET A 99 -37.36 -20.12 -47.57
N ARG A 100 -36.68 -20.84 -48.47
CA ARG A 100 -36.62 -22.31 -48.44
C ARG A 100 -35.85 -22.83 -47.23
N ALA A 101 -34.67 -22.27 -46.96
CA ALA A 101 -33.89 -22.62 -45.78
C ALA A 101 -34.67 -22.36 -44.49
N LYS A 102 -35.35 -21.20 -44.38
CA LYS A 102 -36.27 -20.88 -43.27
C LYS A 102 -37.34 -21.94 -43.10
N TYR A 103 -38.06 -22.29 -44.17
CA TYR A 103 -39.14 -23.27 -44.14
C TYR A 103 -38.69 -24.61 -43.53
N TYR A 104 -37.54 -25.15 -43.97
CA TYR A 104 -37.04 -26.42 -43.45
C TYR A 104 -36.57 -26.34 -42.00
N LEU A 105 -35.84 -25.29 -41.64
CA LEU A 105 -35.40 -25.07 -40.25
C LEU A 105 -36.59 -24.94 -39.30
N GLU A 106 -37.60 -24.13 -39.64
CA GLU A 106 -38.81 -23.96 -38.81
C GLU A 106 -39.62 -25.25 -38.71
N LYS A 107 -39.68 -26.05 -39.78
CA LYS A 107 -40.27 -27.39 -39.75
C LYS A 107 -39.54 -28.32 -38.77
N TRP A 108 -38.27 -28.09 -38.51
CA TRP A 108 -37.47 -28.82 -37.51
C TRP A 108 -37.47 -28.15 -36.12
N GLY A 109 -38.33 -27.16 -35.90
CA GLY A 109 -38.48 -26.48 -34.61
C GLY A 109 -37.40 -25.42 -34.33
N ILE A 110 -36.66 -24.99 -35.34
CA ILE A 110 -35.64 -23.95 -35.21
C ILE A 110 -36.25 -22.59 -35.47
N GLN A 111 -36.03 -21.64 -34.56
CA GLN A 111 -36.41 -20.25 -34.76
C GLN A 111 -35.48 -19.58 -35.80
N VAL A 112 -36.07 -19.02 -36.85
CA VAL A 112 -35.32 -18.36 -37.93
C VAL A 112 -35.74 -16.91 -38.08
N VAL A 113 -34.75 -16.02 -38.07
CA VAL A 113 -34.92 -14.57 -38.25
C VAL A 113 -34.46 -14.19 -39.65
N ILE A 114 -35.35 -13.60 -40.45
CA ILE A 114 -34.96 -12.99 -41.72
C ILE A 114 -34.65 -11.52 -41.46
N VAL A 115 -33.43 -11.09 -41.77
CA VAL A 115 -32.94 -9.75 -41.33
C VAL A 115 -33.36 -8.60 -42.23
N ARG A 116 -34.03 -8.87 -43.36
CA ARG A 116 -34.63 -7.83 -44.21
C ARG A 116 -35.97 -8.27 -44.76
N GLY A 117 -36.82 -7.32 -45.11
CA GLY A 117 -37.98 -7.59 -45.96
C GLY A 117 -37.60 -7.93 -47.40
N GLU A 118 -38.55 -8.49 -48.16
CA GLU A 118 -38.37 -8.86 -49.57
C GLU A 118 -37.91 -7.67 -50.42
N HIS A 119 -38.53 -6.53 -50.13
CA HIS A 119 -38.34 -5.25 -50.81
C HIS A 119 -37.67 -4.22 -49.90
N GLU A 120 -36.71 -4.65 -49.09
CA GLU A 120 -35.88 -3.77 -48.27
C GLU A 120 -34.42 -3.85 -48.71
N ASP A 121 -33.69 -2.74 -48.53
CA ASP A 121 -32.25 -2.68 -48.76
C ASP A 121 -31.52 -2.01 -47.57
N PRO A 122 -31.59 -2.62 -46.36
CA PRO A 122 -30.93 -2.07 -45.19
C PRO A 122 -29.41 -2.23 -45.31
N SER A 123 -28.68 -1.34 -44.63
CA SER A 123 -27.22 -1.43 -44.59
C SER A 123 -26.74 -2.76 -43.99
N LEU A 124 -25.53 -3.19 -44.35
CA LEU A 124 -24.93 -4.42 -43.79
C LEU A 124 -24.86 -4.40 -42.25
N ARG A 125 -24.64 -3.22 -41.65
CA ARG A 125 -24.63 -3.06 -40.19
C ARG A 125 -26.01 -3.28 -39.60
N GLU A 126 -27.05 -2.73 -40.23
CA GLU A 126 -28.43 -2.88 -39.77
C GLU A 126 -28.91 -4.33 -39.86
N ARG A 127 -28.55 -5.04 -40.94
CA ARG A 127 -28.82 -6.49 -41.09
C ARG A 127 -28.27 -7.30 -39.93
N VAL A 128 -27.00 -7.05 -39.56
CA VAL A 128 -26.38 -7.69 -38.40
C VAL A 128 -27.04 -7.26 -37.09
N GLN A 129 -27.37 -5.98 -36.93
CA GLN A 129 -28.01 -5.50 -35.71
C GLN A 129 -29.36 -6.18 -35.47
N ARG A 130 -30.18 -6.36 -36.51
CA ARG A 130 -31.45 -7.10 -36.41
C ARG A 130 -31.25 -8.55 -35.96
N ALA A 131 -30.16 -9.20 -36.36
CA ALA A 131 -29.81 -10.54 -35.86
C ALA A 131 -29.43 -10.51 -34.37
N VAL A 132 -28.64 -9.52 -33.94
CA VAL A 132 -28.23 -9.35 -32.53
C VAL A 132 -29.44 -9.05 -31.64
N ASP A 133 -30.32 -8.14 -32.07
CA ASP A 133 -31.53 -7.76 -31.34
C ASP A 133 -32.50 -8.94 -31.18
N ALA A 134 -32.48 -9.88 -32.13
CA ALA A 134 -33.26 -11.11 -32.07
C ALA A 134 -32.52 -12.27 -31.35
N ASN A 135 -31.41 -11.98 -30.66
CA ASN A 135 -30.58 -12.93 -29.91
C ASN A 135 -30.02 -14.09 -30.76
N CYS A 136 -29.80 -13.88 -32.06
CA CYS A 136 -29.26 -14.94 -32.93
C CYS A 136 -27.82 -15.31 -32.57
N CYS A 137 -27.46 -16.59 -32.68
CA CYS A 137 -26.07 -17.05 -32.48
C CYS A 137 -25.21 -16.94 -33.74
N ALA A 138 -25.85 -16.85 -34.91
CA ALA A 138 -25.20 -16.70 -36.20
C ALA A 138 -26.09 -15.95 -37.20
N ILE A 139 -25.45 -15.35 -38.19
CA ILE A 139 -26.06 -14.81 -39.40
C ILE A 139 -25.44 -15.50 -40.62
N VAL A 140 -26.29 -16.17 -41.40
CA VAL A 140 -25.92 -16.88 -42.63
C VAL A 140 -26.44 -16.07 -43.81
N SER A 141 -25.53 -15.43 -44.53
CA SER A 141 -25.87 -14.59 -45.67
C SER A 141 -25.85 -15.38 -46.97
N MET A 142 -26.92 -15.27 -47.75
CA MET A 142 -27.17 -16.07 -48.95
C MET A 142 -26.88 -15.24 -50.20
N HIS A 143 -25.92 -15.66 -51.00
CA HIS A 143 -25.42 -14.94 -52.18
C HIS A 143 -25.18 -15.88 -53.38
N TYR A 144 -25.00 -15.28 -54.56
CA TYR A 144 -24.65 -15.97 -55.79
C TYR A 144 -23.49 -15.28 -56.49
N ASN A 145 -22.51 -16.08 -56.88
CA ASN A 145 -21.26 -15.58 -57.38
C ASN A 145 -21.38 -15.06 -58.81
N SER A 146 -20.45 -14.20 -59.22
CA SER A 146 -20.36 -13.69 -60.59
C SER A 146 -18.91 -13.59 -61.04
N ALA A 147 -18.61 -14.28 -62.14
CA ALA A 147 -17.31 -14.29 -62.79
C ALA A 147 -17.47 -14.62 -64.29
N GLY A 148 -16.43 -15.18 -64.93
CA GLY A 148 -16.51 -15.64 -66.32
C GLY A 148 -17.60 -16.71 -66.54
N PRO A 149 -18.08 -16.88 -67.79
CA PRO A 149 -19.32 -17.61 -68.12
C PRO A 149 -19.25 -19.13 -67.91
N TYR A 150 -18.08 -19.66 -67.55
CA TYR A 150 -17.84 -21.08 -67.29
C TYR A 150 -17.57 -21.39 -65.81
N ALA A 151 -17.59 -20.37 -64.95
CA ALA A 151 -17.40 -20.57 -63.53
C ALA A 151 -18.58 -21.37 -62.95
N VAL A 152 -18.27 -22.29 -62.04
CA VAL A 152 -19.26 -23.12 -61.33
C VAL A 152 -18.84 -23.34 -59.88
N GLY A 153 -19.77 -23.81 -59.06
CA GLY A 153 -19.55 -24.33 -57.72
C GLY A 153 -19.74 -23.32 -56.59
N SER A 154 -19.86 -23.85 -55.37
CA SER A 154 -20.08 -23.05 -54.16
C SER A 154 -18.79 -22.67 -53.44
N MET A 155 -18.88 -21.62 -52.63
CA MET A 155 -17.91 -21.31 -51.58
C MET A 155 -18.62 -20.68 -50.38
N VAL A 156 -18.09 -20.91 -49.17
CA VAL A 156 -18.59 -20.23 -47.96
C VAL A 156 -17.47 -19.35 -47.41
N LEU A 157 -17.68 -18.05 -47.40
CA LEU A 157 -16.77 -17.06 -46.85
C LEU A 157 -16.96 -16.99 -45.34
N VAL A 158 -15.86 -17.07 -44.60
CA VAL A 158 -15.87 -17.14 -43.13
C VAL A 158 -14.97 -16.06 -42.52
N PRO A 159 -15.08 -15.78 -41.20
CA PRO A 159 -14.15 -14.88 -40.52
C PRO A 159 -12.71 -15.34 -40.74
N ARG A 160 -11.76 -14.41 -40.79
CA ARG A 160 -10.33 -14.71 -40.87
C ARG A 160 -9.76 -15.13 -39.52
N ARG A 161 -8.61 -15.81 -39.51
CA ARG A 161 -7.92 -16.13 -38.26
C ARG A 161 -7.36 -14.87 -37.61
N ALA A 162 -7.91 -14.48 -36.46
CA ALA A 162 -7.48 -13.34 -35.65
C ALA A 162 -7.71 -13.66 -34.17
N GLN A 163 -7.01 -12.98 -33.26
CA GLN A 163 -7.19 -13.12 -31.82
C GLN A 163 -8.55 -12.58 -31.36
N TYR A 164 -9.04 -11.50 -31.99
CA TYR A 164 -10.34 -10.92 -31.71
C TYR A 164 -11.48 -11.93 -31.96
N ASN A 165 -12.20 -12.35 -30.91
CA ASN A 165 -13.26 -13.37 -30.97
C ASN A 165 -12.85 -14.59 -31.82
N SER A 166 -11.66 -15.15 -31.53
CA SER A 166 -10.96 -16.13 -32.38
C SER A 166 -11.72 -17.42 -32.66
N ASP A 167 -12.61 -17.85 -31.76
CA ASP A 167 -13.46 -19.03 -31.89
C ASP A 167 -14.35 -18.98 -33.14
N LEU A 168 -14.76 -17.78 -33.57
CA LEU A 168 -15.64 -17.58 -34.72
C LEU A 168 -14.97 -18.01 -36.04
N TYR A 169 -13.64 -18.00 -36.13
CA TYR A 169 -12.92 -18.57 -37.27
C TYR A 169 -13.16 -20.09 -37.36
N ALA A 170 -12.96 -20.79 -36.24
CA ALA A 170 -13.09 -22.26 -36.19
C ALA A 170 -14.55 -22.69 -36.40
N ALA A 171 -15.49 -21.99 -35.75
CA ALA A 171 -16.92 -22.21 -35.94
C ALA A 171 -17.33 -21.98 -37.41
N GLY A 172 -16.85 -20.91 -38.03
CA GLY A 172 -17.08 -20.61 -39.45
C GLY A 172 -16.56 -21.72 -40.37
N GLN A 173 -15.34 -22.20 -40.18
CA GLN A 173 -14.77 -23.30 -40.97
C GLN A 173 -15.60 -24.60 -40.83
N ALA A 174 -16.05 -24.92 -39.62
CA ALA A 174 -16.88 -26.10 -39.37
C ALA A 174 -18.26 -25.98 -40.05
N LEU A 175 -18.92 -24.82 -39.93
CA LEU A 175 -20.20 -24.54 -40.58
C LEU A 175 -20.07 -24.55 -42.11
N ALA A 176 -19.01 -23.96 -42.65
CA ALA A 176 -18.72 -23.98 -44.09
C ALA A 176 -18.55 -25.40 -44.63
N LYS A 177 -17.88 -26.28 -43.88
CA LYS A 177 -17.73 -27.69 -44.25
C LYS A 177 -19.09 -28.42 -44.26
N ALA A 178 -19.93 -28.18 -43.25
CA ALA A 178 -21.26 -28.78 -43.17
C ALA A 178 -22.16 -28.34 -44.35
N ILE A 179 -22.25 -27.03 -44.60
CA ILE A 179 -23.04 -26.47 -45.72
C ILE A 179 -22.56 -26.99 -47.07
N ASN A 180 -21.27 -26.88 -47.37
CA ASN A 180 -20.74 -27.33 -48.67
C ASN A 180 -20.92 -28.85 -48.88
N GLY A 181 -20.78 -29.65 -47.82
CA GLY A 181 -21.03 -31.08 -47.87
C GLY A 181 -22.48 -31.40 -48.23
N GLU A 182 -23.44 -30.69 -47.63
CA GLU A 182 -24.86 -30.91 -47.90
C GLU A 182 -25.29 -30.32 -49.26
N LEU A 183 -24.74 -29.18 -49.69
CA LEU A 183 -24.94 -28.63 -51.05
C LEU A 183 -24.46 -29.62 -52.12
N ASN A 184 -23.30 -30.23 -51.92
CA ASN A 184 -22.79 -31.25 -52.83
C ASN A 184 -23.68 -32.49 -52.86
N LYS A 185 -24.04 -33.01 -51.69
CA LYS A 185 -24.81 -34.24 -51.54
C LYS A 185 -26.25 -34.12 -52.02
N ARG A 186 -26.89 -32.96 -51.84
CA ARG A 186 -28.33 -32.79 -52.06
C ARG A 186 -28.67 -31.95 -53.28
N ALA A 187 -27.90 -30.91 -53.57
CA ALA A 187 -28.11 -30.03 -54.73
C ALA A 187 -27.14 -30.34 -55.88
N GLY A 188 -26.13 -31.22 -55.67
CA GLY A 188 -25.15 -31.56 -56.71
C GLY A 188 -24.19 -30.42 -57.05
N ILE A 189 -24.06 -29.42 -56.18
CA ILE A 189 -23.19 -28.26 -56.37
C ILE A 189 -21.76 -28.63 -55.91
N THR A 190 -20.76 -28.39 -56.75
CA THR A 190 -19.37 -28.71 -56.40
C THR A 190 -18.74 -27.61 -55.55
N THR A 191 -18.09 -27.97 -54.45
CA THR A 191 -17.33 -27.02 -53.64
C THR A 191 -16.06 -26.58 -54.38
N ARG A 192 -15.76 -25.28 -54.40
CA ARG A 192 -14.56 -24.76 -55.11
C ARG A 192 -13.24 -25.01 -54.39
N TRP A 193 -13.25 -25.08 -53.06
CA TRP A 193 -12.04 -25.26 -52.25
C TRP A 193 -12.31 -26.13 -51.01
N ASP A 194 -11.31 -26.92 -50.62
CA ASP A 194 -11.38 -27.78 -49.41
C ASP A 194 -11.42 -26.97 -48.10
N SER A 195 -10.91 -25.73 -48.13
CA SER A 195 -10.91 -24.81 -46.98
C SER A 195 -11.73 -23.56 -47.28
N ALA A 196 -12.44 -23.06 -46.26
CA ALA A 196 -13.31 -21.90 -46.43
C ALA A 196 -12.46 -20.63 -46.61
N PRO A 197 -12.67 -19.87 -47.70
CA PRO A 197 -11.91 -18.65 -47.99
C PRO A 197 -12.12 -17.55 -46.93
N THR A 198 -11.08 -16.76 -46.69
CA THR A 198 -11.09 -15.60 -45.79
C THR A 198 -10.39 -14.42 -46.45
N LYS A 199 -10.72 -13.19 -46.04
CA LYS A 199 -10.11 -11.97 -46.61
C LYS A 199 -10.03 -10.86 -45.56
N GLY A 200 -8.87 -10.22 -45.44
CA GLY A 200 -8.64 -9.05 -44.60
C GLY A 200 -9.03 -7.73 -45.29
N ASN A 201 -9.31 -6.70 -44.49
CA ASN A 201 -9.56 -5.35 -44.93
C ASN A 201 -8.48 -4.35 -44.50
N GLY A 202 -7.47 -4.15 -45.35
CA GLY A 202 -6.39 -3.19 -45.08
C GLY A 202 -6.82 -1.72 -45.16
N SER A 203 -8.07 -1.42 -45.53
CA SER A 203 -8.60 -0.05 -45.64
C SER A 203 -9.54 0.35 -44.51
N GLU A 204 -9.99 -0.61 -43.69
CA GLU A 204 -10.85 -0.38 -42.53
C GLU A 204 -10.05 -0.29 -41.25
N SER A 205 -10.63 0.31 -40.21
CA SER A 205 -10.01 0.30 -38.89
C SER A 205 -9.78 -1.14 -38.40
N PRO A 206 -8.64 -1.43 -37.74
CA PRO A 206 -8.39 -2.73 -37.16
C PRO A 206 -9.40 -3.06 -36.06
N TYR A 207 -9.44 -4.32 -35.66
CA TYR A 207 -10.09 -4.72 -34.41
C TYR A 207 -9.40 -4.07 -33.20
N ASP A 208 -10.06 -4.07 -32.04
CA ASP A 208 -9.51 -3.50 -30.80
C ASP A 208 -8.21 -4.20 -30.34
N THR A 209 -7.90 -5.38 -30.89
CA THR A 209 -6.62 -6.08 -30.72
C THR A 209 -5.50 -5.53 -31.60
N GLY A 210 -5.78 -4.58 -32.49
CA GLY A 210 -4.86 -4.02 -33.48
C GLY A 210 -4.77 -4.84 -34.79
N GLU A 211 -5.45 -5.98 -34.87
CA GLU A 211 -5.42 -6.85 -36.06
C GLU A 211 -6.32 -6.33 -37.19
N GLU A 212 -5.91 -6.56 -38.44
CA GLU A 212 -6.71 -6.25 -39.63
C GLU A 212 -8.11 -6.88 -39.54
N SER A 213 -9.14 -6.09 -39.86
CA SER A 213 -10.53 -6.54 -39.79
C SER A 213 -10.95 -7.39 -40.98
N ASP A 214 -12.05 -8.14 -40.86
CA ASP A 214 -12.61 -8.94 -41.95
C ASP A 214 -13.08 -8.06 -43.13
N TYR A 215 -12.84 -8.47 -44.38
CA TYR A 215 -13.21 -7.71 -45.60
C TYR A 215 -14.72 -7.53 -45.77
N PHE A 216 -15.47 -8.62 -45.64
CA PHE A 216 -16.91 -8.61 -45.88
C PHE A 216 -17.66 -7.99 -44.71
N GLY A 217 -18.54 -7.04 -44.99
CA GLY A 217 -19.23 -6.24 -43.96
C GLY A 217 -20.08 -7.09 -43.01
N ILE A 218 -20.87 -8.05 -43.51
CA ILE A 218 -21.66 -8.96 -42.68
C ILE A 218 -20.77 -9.71 -41.69
N ILE A 219 -19.70 -10.34 -42.17
CA ILE A 219 -18.73 -11.08 -41.35
C ILE A 219 -18.08 -10.15 -40.31
N ARG A 220 -17.59 -8.98 -40.76
CA ARG A 220 -16.92 -7.99 -39.91
C ARG A 220 -17.82 -7.48 -38.79
N TYR A 221 -19.05 -7.06 -39.11
CA TYR A 221 -19.98 -6.52 -38.13
C TYR A 221 -20.51 -7.60 -37.20
N ALA A 222 -20.82 -8.81 -37.70
CA ALA A 222 -21.24 -9.94 -36.87
C ALA A 222 -20.16 -10.30 -35.84
N ARG A 223 -18.91 -10.38 -36.27
CA ARG A 223 -17.76 -10.65 -35.39
C ARG A 223 -17.57 -9.59 -34.32
N LYS A 224 -17.77 -8.30 -34.64
CA LYS A 224 -17.73 -7.19 -33.66
C LYS A 224 -18.83 -7.31 -32.60
N GLN A 225 -19.94 -7.94 -32.95
CA GLN A 225 -21.06 -8.21 -32.03
C GLN A 225 -20.95 -9.58 -31.34
N GLY A 226 -19.90 -10.36 -31.60
CA GLY A 226 -19.68 -11.66 -30.95
C GLY A 226 -20.48 -12.82 -31.52
N ILE A 227 -21.14 -12.65 -32.68
CA ILE A 227 -21.91 -13.70 -33.34
C ILE A 227 -21.21 -14.17 -34.62
N LEU A 228 -21.45 -15.41 -35.04
CA LEU A 228 -20.85 -15.96 -36.25
C LEU A 228 -21.51 -15.35 -37.49
N GLY A 229 -20.73 -14.70 -38.35
CA GLY A 229 -21.18 -14.26 -39.67
C GLY A 229 -20.50 -15.07 -40.78
N VAL A 230 -21.28 -15.65 -41.69
CA VAL A 230 -20.77 -16.32 -42.89
C VAL A 230 -21.55 -15.86 -44.12
N ILE A 231 -20.94 -15.96 -45.30
CA ILE A 231 -21.61 -15.72 -46.59
C ILE A 231 -21.49 -17.00 -47.40
N ILE A 232 -22.60 -17.52 -47.90
CA ILE A 232 -22.64 -18.64 -48.84
C ILE A 232 -22.81 -18.07 -50.23
N GLU A 233 -21.82 -18.31 -51.07
CA GLU A 233 -21.88 -18.08 -52.52
C GLU A 233 -22.26 -19.42 -53.17
N HIS A 234 -23.54 -19.62 -53.49
CA HIS A 234 -24.06 -20.96 -53.79
C HIS A 234 -23.65 -21.45 -55.18
N GLU A 235 -23.67 -20.58 -56.18
CA GLU A 235 -23.38 -20.93 -57.58
C GLU A 235 -23.13 -19.64 -58.39
N PHE A 236 -22.67 -19.75 -59.64
CA PHE A 236 -22.36 -18.58 -60.49
C PHE A 236 -23.57 -18.15 -61.33
N ILE A 237 -24.23 -17.05 -60.96
CA ILE A 237 -25.36 -16.49 -61.73
C ILE A 237 -24.94 -16.00 -63.12
N SER A 238 -23.66 -15.67 -63.30
CA SER A 238 -23.10 -15.26 -64.59
C SER A 238 -22.87 -16.41 -65.58
N ASN A 239 -22.99 -17.66 -65.15
CA ASN A 239 -22.92 -18.83 -66.02
C ASN A 239 -24.31 -19.15 -66.57
N PRO A 240 -24.56 -19.05 -67.90
CA PRO A 240 -25.90 -19.25 -68.47
C PRO A 240 -26.54 -20.59 -68.13
N ALA A 241 -25.76 -21.67 -68.03
CA ALA A 241 -26.27 -22.98 -67.70
C ALA A 241 -26.69 -23.07 -66.22
N MET A 242 -25.98 -22.37 -65.33
CA MET A 242 -26.32 -22.32 -63.92
C MET A 242 -27.50 -21.36 -63.71
N GLU A 243 -27.53 -20.19 -64.34
CA GLU A 243 -28.66 -19.25 -64.30
C GLU A 243 -29.98 -19.94 -64.67
N ALA A 244 -29.97 -20.79 -65.71
CA ALA A 244 -31.14 -21.58 -66.09
C ALA A 244 -31.61 -22.54 -64.98
N LYS A 245 -30.69 -23.16 -64.23
CA LYS A 245 -31.02 -23.99 -63.06
C LYS A 245 -31.51 -23.14 -61.88
N LEU A 246 -30.88 -21.99 -61.64
CA LEU A 246 -31.26 -21.06 -60.57
C LEU A 246 -32.63 -20.43 -60.80
N SER A 247 -33.12 -20.44 -62.03
CA SER A 247 -34.48 -20.04 -62.40
C SER A 247 -35.53 -21.14 -62.15
N ASP A 248 -35.11 -22.38 -61.87
CA ASP A 248 -36.00 -23.50 -61.52
C ASP A 248 -36.30 -23.51 -60.00
N PRO A 249 -37.55 -23.27 -59.57
CA PRO A 249 -37.91 -23.28 -58.15
C PRO A 249 -37.60 -24.59 -57.44
N SER A 250 -37.60 -25.72 -58.15
CA SER A 250 -37.27 -27.04 -57.58
C SER A 250 -35.80 -27.12 -57.20
N PHE A 251 -34.92 -26.55 -58.02
CA PHE A 251 -33.49 -26.50 -57.72
C PHE A 251 -33.21 -25.58 -56.53
N ILE A 252 -33.88 -24.42 -56.46
CA ILE A 252 -33.80 -23.51 -55.32
C ILE A 252 -34.31 -24.16 -54.02
N ASP A 253 -35.35 -24.98 -54.09
CA ASP A 253 -35.84 -25.78 -52.96
C ASP A 253 -34.76 -26.76 -52.45
N TYR A 254 -34.05 -27.45 -53.35
CA TYR A 254 -32.92 -28.32 -52.99
C TYR A 254 -31.74 -27.56 -52.36
N ILE A 255 -31.42 -26.36 -52.85
CA ILE A 255 -30.37 -25.51 -52.25
C ILE A 255 -30.77 -25.12 -50.83
N GLY A 256 -31.95 -24.52 -50.65
CA GLY A 256 -32.40 -24.12 -49.30
C GLY A 256 -32.56 -25.30 -48.34
N TRP A 257 -32.95 -26.48 -48.84
CA TRP A 257 -32.97 -27.71 -48.04
C TRP A 257 -31.55 -28.14 -47.60
N ALA A 258 -30.56 -28.02 -48.48
CA ALA A 258 -29.17 -28.33 -48.18
C ALA A 258 -28.59 -27.37 -47.15
N ASP A 259 -28.83 -26.06 -47.28
CA ASP A 259 -28.37 -25.06 -46.32
C ASP A 259 -29.00 -25.29 -44.95
N ALA A 260 -30.31 -25.56 -44.91
CA ALA A 260 -31.00 -25.90 -43.67
C ALA A 260 -30.35 -27.11 -42.99
N TRP A 261 -30.02 -28.17 -43.73
CA TRP A 261 -29.32 -29.33 -43.19
C TRP A 261 -27.93 -28.99 -42.65
N GLY A 262 -27.14 -28.21 -43.38
CA GLY A 262 -25.81 -27.79 -42.92
C GLY A 262 -25.86 -26.95 -41.65
N ILE A 263 -26.83 -26.04 -41.54
CA ILE A 263 -27.09 -25.24 -40.34
C ILE A 263 -27.54 -26.14 -39.19
N TRP A 264 -28.49 -27.05 -39.43
CA TRP A 264 -28.98 -27.98 -38.41
C TRP A 264 -27.86 -28.88 -37.87
N ASP A 265 -27.05 -29.45 -38.76
CA ASP A 265 -25.95 -30.35 -38.41
C ASP A 265 -24.92 -29.65 -37.52
N HIS A 266 -24.56 -28.40 -37.86
CA HIS A 266 -23.57 -27.65 -37.08
C HIS A 266 -24.08 -27.22 -35.71
N PHE A 267 -25.30 -26.68 -35.63
CA PHE A 267 -25.80 -25.99 -34.44
C PHE A 267 -26.73 -26.83 -33.56
N TYR A 268 -27.35 -27.88 -34.08
CA TYR A 268 -28.48 -28.56 -33.43
C TYR A 268 -28.37 -30.08 -33.39
N ALA A 269 -27.47 -30.71 -34.15
CA ALA A 269 -27.27 -32.16 -34.08
C ALA A 269 -26.70 -32.62 -32.73
N SER A 270 -25.99 -31.73 -32.02
CA SER A 270 -25.45 -32.02 -30.69
C SER A 270 -26.31 -31.41 -29.57
N ASP A 271 -26.64 -32.27 -28.61
CA ASP A 271 -27.38 -31.90 -27.40
C ASP A 271 -26.55 -31.03 -26.44
N THR A 272 -25.21 -31.13 -26.49
CA THR A 272 -24.26 -30.36 -25.66
C THR A 272 -23.47 -29.33 -26.47
N TRP A 273 -23.98 -28.93 -27.63
CA TRP A 273 -23.43 -27.78 -28.35
C TRP A 273 -23.75 -26.49 -27.57
N TRP A 274 -22.76 -25.59 -27.51
CA TRP A 274 -22.91 -24.30 -26.88
C TRP A 274 -22.01 -23.23 -27.53
N SER A 275 -22.36 -21.97 -27.28
CA SER A 275 -21.53 -20.81 -27.57
C SER A 275 -21.84 -19.67 -26.57
N MET A 276 -21.11 -18.57 -26.68
CA MET A 276 -21.40 -17.32 -25.97
C MET A 276 -21.60 -16.22 -27.01
N SER A 277 -22.80 -15.65 -27.09
CA SER A 277 -23.09 -14.62 -28.11
C SER A 277 -22.54 -13.25 -27.72
N ARG A 278 -22.57 -12.90 -26.43
CA ARG A 278 -22.11 -11.60 -25.92
C ARG A 278 -21.74 -11.65 -24.44
N VAL A 279 -21.25 -10.51 -23.94
CA VAL A 279 -21.12 -10.22 -22.52
C VAL A 279 -22.33 -9.37 -22.10
N ASP A 280 -23.13 -9.86 -21.17
CA ASP A 280 -24.17 -9.06 -20.53
C ASP A 280 -23.55 -8.21 -19.42
N VAL A 281 -23.99 -6.95 -19.34
CA VAL A 281 -23.50 -6.00 -18.33
C VAL A 281 -24.67 -5.31 -17.66
N SER A 282 -24.61 -5.24 -16.34
CA SER A 282 -25.54 -4.48 -15.52
C SER A 282 -24.79 -3.74 -14.42
N THR A 283 -25.49 -2.88 -13.68
CA THR A 283 -24.96 -2.21 -12.50
C THR A 283 -25.81 -2.58 -11.31
N ASP A 284 -25.18 -2.99 -10.21
CA ASP A 284 -25.91 -3.32 -8.98
C ASP A 284 -26.30 -2.05 -8.20
N ALA A 285 -27.06 -2.22 -7.11
CA ALA A 285 -27.49 -1.12 -6.25
C ALA A 285 -26.34 -0.34 -5.57
N ARG A 286 -25.12 -0.90 -5.56
CA ARG A 286 -23.92 -0.27 -5.00
C ARG A 286 -23.15 0.53 -6.06
N GLY A 287 -23.51 0.43 -7.34
CA GLY A 287 -22.78 1.02 -8.45
C GLY A 287 -21.67 0.11 -8.99
N GLN A 288 -21.63 -1.17 -8.63
CA GLN A 288 -20.66 -2.10 -9.18
C GLN A 288 -21.09 -2.60 -10.55
N ILE A 289 -20.14 -2.75 -11.46
CA ILE A 289 -20.37 -3.37 -12.76
C ILE A 289 -20.45 -4.87 -12.57
N VAL A 290 -21.57 -5.47 -12.97
CA VAL A 290 -21.77 -6.93 -13.01
C VAL A 290 -21.67 -7.37 -14.46
N MET A 291 -20.77 -8.29 -14.76
CA MET A 291 -20.63 -8.91 -16.07
C MET A 291 -20.96 -10.40 -16.00
N SER A 292 -21.67 -10.89 -17.00
CA SER A 292 -22.01 -12.32 -17.14
C SER A 292 -21.94 -12.77 -18.60
N PRO A 293 -21.64 -14.05 -18.85
CA PRO A 293 -21.65 -14.59 -20.20
C PRO A 293 -23.09 -14.82 -20.68
N HIS A 294 -23.41 -14.42 -21.91
CA HIS A 294 -24.68 -14.78 -22.54
C HIS A 294 -24.53 -16.09 -23.32
N LEU A 295 -24.75 -17.22 -22.63
CA LEU A 295 -24.63 -18.55 -23.25
C LEU A 295 -25.84 -18.89 -24.12
N ILE A 296 -25.55 -19.58 -25.24
CA ILE A 296 -26.56 -20.20 -26.10
C ILE A 296 -26.26 -21.69 -26.17
N GLY A 297 -27.27 -22.53 -26.01
CA GLY A 297 -27.13 -23.99 -25.99
C GLY A 297 -26.85 -24.56 -24.60
N VAL A 298 -26.19 -25.73 -24.55
CA VAL A 298 -25.94 -26.47 -23.31
C VAL A 298 -24.46 -26.79 -23.22
N GLY A 299 -23.76 -26.19 -22.27
CA GLY A 299 -22.36 -26.50 -21.98
C GLY A 299 -22.23 -27.45 -20.79
N THR A 300 -21.24 -28.33 -20.82
CA THR A 300 -20.94 -29.29 -19.73
C THR A 300 -19.82 -28.77 -18.84
N GLY A 301 -19.99 -28.88 -17.52
CA GLY A 301 -18.97 -28.51 -16.53
C GLY A 301 -18.40 -27.11 -16.73
N MET A 302 -19.26 -26.13 -17.02
CA MET A 302 -18.83 -24.80 -17.45
C MET A 302 -18.01 -24.07 -16.38
N THR A 303 -16.89 -23.51 -16.80
CA THR A 303 -16.05 -22.61 -16.01
C THR A 303 -15.83 -21.29 -16.75
N TYR A 304 -15.53 -20.25 -15.99
CA TYR A 304 -15.44 -18.89 -16.48
C TYR A 304 -14.20 -18.19 -15.94
N SER A 305 -13.62 -17.31 -16.75
CA SER A 305 -12.58 -16.37 -16.34
C SER A 305 -12.98 -14.98 -16.77
N TYR A 306 -12.89 -14.01 -15.85
CA TYR A 306 -13.42 -12.66 -16.00
C TYR A 306 -12.30 -11.65 -15.85
N TYR A 307 -12.22 -10.71 -16.79
CA TYR A 307 -11.19 -9.70 -16.84
C TYR A 307 -11.79 -8.35 -17.23
N TYR A 308 -11.16 -7.27 -16.79
CA TYR A 308 -11.43 -5.94 -17.31
C TYR A 308 -10.12 -5.20 -17.61
N LYS A 309 -10.19 -4.18 -18.45
CA LYS A 309 -9.08 -3.27 -18.74
C LYS A 309 -9.62 -1.85 -18.88
N PRO A 310 -9.19 -0.88 -18.05
CA PRO A 310 -9.49 0.53 -18.28
C PRO A 310 -8.90 1.01 -19.61
N ALA A 311 -9.50 1.98 -20.27
CA ALA A 311 -8.94 2.56 -21.49
C ALA A 311 -7.50 3.07 -21.25
N GLY A 312 -6.54 2.56 -22.04
CA GLY A 312 -5.11 2.87 -21.88
C GLY A 312 -4.41 2.19 -20.70
N GLY A 313 -5.12 1.36 -19.92
CA GLY A 313 -4.61 0.62 -18.77
C GLY A 313 -4.18 -0.82 -19.06
N SER A 314 -3.81 -1.53 -18.00
CA SER A 314 -3.47 -2.96 -18.02
C SER A 314 -4.69 -3.85 -17.73
N TRP A 315 -4.63 -5.11 -18.15
CA TRP A 315 -5.64 -6.11 -17.80
C TRP A 315 -5.63 -6.39 -16.30
N VAL A 316 -6.83 -6.50 -15.73
CA VAL A 316 -7.10 -6.90 -14.35
C VAL A 316 -7.92 -8.18 -14.36
N THR A 317 -7.48 -9.15 -13.57
CA THR A 317 -8.14 -10.44 -13.40
C THR A 317 -9.12 -10.38 -12.23
N LEU A 318 -10.41 -10.58 -12.48
CA LEU A 318 -11.43 -10.63 -11.44
C LEU A 318 -11.59 -12.04 -10.86
N ALA A 319 -11.55 -13.05 -11.72
CA ALA A 319 -11.58 -14.45 -11.34
C ALA A 319 -11.09 -15.31 -12.50
N GLU A 320 -10.48 -16.45 -12.21
CA GLU A 320 -10.04 -17.43 -13.21
C GLU A 320 -10.60 -18.81 -12.90
N ASN A 321 -10.99 -19.54 -13.94
CA ASN A 321 -11.49 -20.92 -13.88
C ASN A 321 -12.54 -21.15 -12.77
N THR A 322 -13.43 -20.17 -12.56
CA THR A 322 -14.47 -20.22 -11.55
C THR A 322 -15.77 -20.81 -12.10
N THR A 323 -16.59 -21.42 -11.25
CA THR A 323 -17.95 -21.86 -11.60
C THR A 323 -18.99 -20.75 -11.40
N LYS A 324 -18.60 -19.57 -10.87
CA LYS A 324 -19.49 -18.42 -10.75
C LYS A 324 -19.91 -17.92 -12.14
N THR A 325 -21.22 -17.78 -12.34
CA THR A 325 -21.85 -17.37 -13.62
C THR A 325 -21.85 -15.86 -13.85
N SER A 326 -21.34 -15.08 -12.91
CA SER A 326 -21.06 -13.67 -13.09
C SER A 326 -19.83 -13.26 -12.28
N SER A 327 -19.29 -12.09 -12.61
CA SER A 327 -18.30 -11.40 -11.80
C SER A 327 -18.66 -9.93 -11.67
N THR A 328 -18.27 -9.34 -10.55
CA THR A 328 -18.62 -7.97 -10.19
C THR A 328 -17.38 -7.22 -9.79
N PHE A 329 -17.26 -5.95 -10.19
CA PHE A 329 -16.19 -5.08 -9.74
C PHE A 329 -16.67 -3.63 -9.67
N MET A 330 -16.03 -2.85 -8.80
CA MET A 330 -16.24 -1.42 -8.75
C MET A 330 -15.27 -0.74 -9.74
N PRO A 331 -15.75 0.06 -10.72
CA PRO A 331 -14.87 0.75 -11.65
C PRO A 331 -13.95 1.73 -10.89
N PRO A 332 -12.61 1.62 -11.00
CA PRO A 332 -11.67 2.50 -10.30
C PRO A 332 -11.84 3.99 -10.63
N SER A 333 -12.41 4.31 -11.80
CA SER A 333 -12.68 5.65 -12.27
C SER A 333 -13.87 5.65 -13.24
N LYS A 334 -14.44 6.82 -13.53
CA LYS A 334 -15.37 6.95 -14.64
C LYS A 334 -14.62 6.81 -15.96
N GLY A 335 -15.19 6.11 -16.92
CA GLY A 335 -14.65 6.02 -18.28
C GLY A 335 -14.98 4.70 -18.97
N THR A 336 -14.32 4.44 -20.08
CA THR A 336 -14.52 3.22 -20.86
C THR A 336 -13.64 2.08 -20.35
N TYR A 337 -14.23 0.90 -20.24
CA TYR A 337 -13.62 -0.35 -19.84
C TYR A 337 -13.82 -1.40 -20.92
N THR A 338 -12.76 -2.10 -21.30
CA THR A 338 -12.89 -3.35 -22.05
C THR A 338 -13.17 -4.48 -21.05
N LEU A 339 -14.33 -5.12 -21.17
CA LEU A 339 -14.70 -6.30 -20.37
C LEU A 339 -14.43 -7.55 -21.21
N TYR A 340 -13.90 -8.60 -20.60
CA TYR A 340 -13.50 -9.82 -21.31
C TYR A 340 -13.87 -11.05 -20.48
N ILE A 341 -14.55 -12.01 -21.10
CA ILE A 341 -14.93 -13.29 -20.49
C ILE A 341 -14.41 -14.43 -21.36
N THR A 342 -13.77 -15.42 -20.72
CA THR A 342 -13.55 -16.74 -21.31
C THR A 342 -14.48 -17.74 -20.64
N ALA A 343 -15.35 -18.38 -21.39
CA ALA A 343 -16.12 -19.55 -20.97
C ALA A 343 -15.45 -20.82 -21.48
N ARG A 344 -15.45 -21.89 -20.68
CA ARG A 344 -14.85 -23.18 -21.03
C ARG A 344 -15.70 -24.34 -20.56
N SER A 345 -15.92 -25.30 -21.45
CA SER A 345 -16.59 -26.57 -21.17
C SER A 345 -15.60 -27.67 -20.77
N SER A 346 -16.10 -28.70 -20.11
CA SER A 346 -15.32 -29.88 -19.68
C SER A 346 -14.72 -30.66 -20.85
N ASP A 347 -15.33 -30.60 -22.03
CA ASP A 347 -14.82 -31.20 -23.27
C ASP A 347 -13.60 -30.45 -23.87
N GLY A 348 -13.20 -29.33 -23.26
CA GLY A 348 -12.07 -28.50 -23.68
C GLY A 348 -12.44 -27.41 -24.68
N SER A 349 -13.68 -27.36 -25.17
CA SER A 349 -14.16 -26.24 -25.98
C SER A 349 -14.16 -24.95 -25.13
N SER A 350 -13.83 -23.84 -25.77
CA SER A 350 -13.79 -22.54 -25.10
C SER A 350 -14.20 -21.43 -26.05
N VAL A 351 -14.87 -20.43 -25.49
CA VAL A 351 -15.35 -19.26 -26.22
C VAL A 351 -14.96 -18.03 -25.41
N SER A 352 -14.41 -17.02 -26.08
CA SER A 352 -14.07 -15.74 -25.45
C SER A 352 -14.79 -14.59 -26.10
N ARG A 353 -15.29 -13.64 -25.31
CA ARG A 353 -15.94 -12.42 -25.80
C ARG A 353 -15.41 -11.22 -25.06
N GLN A 354 -15.31 -10.11 -25.79
CA GLN A 354 -15.00 -8.82 -25.23
C GLN A 354 -15.93 -7.73 -25.73
N ILE A 355 -16.20 -6.75 -24.88
CA ILE A 355 -16.98 -5.55 -25.21
C ILE A 355 -16.34 -4.33 -24.57
N ASN A 356 -16.62 -3.15 -25.12
CA ASN A 356 -16.32 -1.88 -24.46
C ASN A 356 -17.59 -1.40 -23.73
N TYR A 357 -17.44 -1.02 -22.46
CA TYR A 357 -18.50 -0.55 -21.59
C TYR A 357 -18.12 0.82 -21.01
N ASP A 358 -19.01 1.81 -21.14
CA ASP A 358 -18.81 3.15 -20.58
C ASP A 358 -19.43 3.25 -19.19
N SER A 359 -18.59 3.40 -18.15
CA SER A 359 -19.03 3.54 -16.76
C SER A 359 -19.35 4.98 -16.36
N SER A 360 -19.32 5.95 -17.28
CA SER A 360 -19.41 7.38 -16.94
C SER A 360 -20.72 7.78 -16.24
N SER A 361 -21.81 7.06 -16.49
CA SER A 361 -23.09 7.27 -15.82
C SER A 361 -23.20 6.60 -14.44
N ILE A 362 -22.26 5.73 -14.08
CA ILE A 362 -22.27 5.03 -12.80
C ILE A 362 -21.84 6.01 -11.70
N SER A 363 -22.62 6.01 -10.62
CA SER A 363 -22.29 6.73 -9.39
C SER A 363 -22.33 5.73 -8.24
N PRO A 364 -21.23 5.55 -7.49
CA PRO A 364 -21.20 4.66 -6.34
C PRO A 364 -22.23 5.10 -5.30
N SER A 365 -22.87 4.14 -4.64
CA SER A 365 -23.75 4.44 -3.51
C SER A 365 -22.93 5.03 -2.35
N PRO A 366 -23.53 5.81 -1.44
CA PRO A 366 -22.84 6.23 -0.22
C PRO A 366 -22.31 5.03 0.61
N GLY A 367 -21.24 5.25 1.35
CA GLY A 367 -20.63 4.29 2.28
C GLY A 367 -19.36 3.60 1.75
N TRP A 368 -19.02 2.48 2.39
CA TRP A 368 -17.80 1.71 2.13
C TRP A 368 -17.89 0.84 0.87
N HIS A 369 -16.84 0.89 0.06
CA HIS A 369 -16.68 0.04 -1.12
C HIS A 369 -15.26 -0.53 -1.20
N LYS A 370 -15.16 -1.83 -1.53
CA LYS A 370 -13.87 -2.49 -1.71
C LYS A 370 -13.42 -2.36 -3.16
N TYR A 371 -12.19 -1.87 -3.34
CA TYR A 371 -11.46 -1.86 -4.60
C TYR A 371 -10.22 -2.74 -4.46
N ASP A 372 -9.59 -3.09 -5.59
CA ASP A 372 -8.36 -3.88 -5.64
C ASP A 372 -7.22 -3.22 -4.83
N ALA A 373 -7.11 -1.89 -4.92
CA ALA A 373 -6.09 -1.11 -4.22
C ALA A 373 -6.38 -0.93 -2.71
N GLY A 374 -7.62 -1.13 -2.27
CA GLY A 374 -8.01 -0.93 -0.87
C GLY A 374 -9.47 -0.53 -0.70
N TRP A 375 -9.82 -0.06 0.50
CA TRP A 375 -11.18 0.41 0.79
C TRP A 375 -11.33 1.89 0.42
N MET A 376 -12.48 2.27 -0.12
CA MET A 376 -12.87 3.67 -0.35
C MET A 376 -14.17 3.96 0.38
N TYR A 377 -14.39 5.23 0.72
CA TYR A 377 -15.65 5.70 1.29
C TYR A 377 -16.25 6.80 0.42
N PHE A 378 -17.56 6.72 0.18
CA PHE A 378 -18.31 7.68 -0.61
C PHE A 378 -19.31 8.41 0.29
N ASP A 379 -19.33 9.73 0.18
CA ASP A 379 -20.24 10.57 0.96
C ASP A 379 -21.72 10.42 0.52
N SER A 380 -22.63 11.18 1.14
CA SER A 380 -24.05 11.14 0.81
C SER A 380 -24.39 11.55 -0.62
N ASN A 381 -23.46 12.19 -1.33
CA ASN A 381 -23.59 12.58 -2.73
C ASN A 381 -22.91 11.60 -3.70
N GLY A 382 -22.36 10.48 -3.19
CA GLY A 382 -21.61 9.53 -4.01
C GLY A 382 -20.23 10.06 -4.45
N VAL A 383 -19.65 10.98 -3.69
CA VAL A 383 -18.30 11.52 -3.95
C VAL A 383 -17.29 10.82 -3.04
N ALA A 384 -16.19 10.34 -3.63
CA ALA A 384 -15.12 9.67 -2.89
C ALA A 384 -14.43 10.63 -1.91
N CYS A 385 -14.29 10.21 -0.65
CA CYS A 385 -13.50 10.92 0.36
C CYS A 385 -12.00 10.80 0.03
N LYS A 386 -11.30 11.93 -0.13
CA LYS A 386 -9.88 12.00 -0.49
C LYS A 386 -9.15 13.00 0.40
N ASN A 387 -7.91 12.67 0.79
CA ASN A 387 -7.07 13.51 1.67
C ASN A 387 -7.81 14.00 2.93
N THR A 388 -8.65 13.15 3.52
CA THR A 388 -9.54 13.53 4.61
C THR A 388 -9.70 12.41 5.61
N TRP A 389 -10.12 12.79 6.81
CA TRP A 389 -10.61 11.89 7.84
C TRP A 389 -12.13 11.69 7.68
N VAL A 390 -12.63 10.50 7.96
CA VAL A 390 -14.05 10.17 8.10
C VAL A 390 -14.25 9.41 9.40
N LYS A 391 -15.26 9.76 10.20
CA LYS A 391 -15.64 9.00 11.41
C LYS A 391 -16.93 8.24 11.14
N ASP A 392 -16.95 6.96 11.42
CA ASP A 392 -18.15 6.13 11.41
C ASP A 392 -18.31 5.35 12.74
N ALA A 393 -19.06 4.23 12.71
CA ALA A 393 -19.25 3.39 13.89
C ALA A 393 -18.01 2.56 14.28
N ASP A 394 -17.13 2.26 13.33
CA ASP A 394 -15.90 1.48 13.55
C ASP A 394 -14.73 2.38 14.01
N GLY A 395 -14.77 3.67 13.68
CA GLY A 395 -13.84 4.67 14.21
C GLY A 395 -13.49 5.76 13.22
N TRP A 396 -12.28 6.32 13.36
CA TRP A 396 -11.73 7.28 12.42
C TRP A 396 -10.96 6.58 11.31
N HIS A 397 -11.13 7.01 10.07
CA HIS A 397 -10.45 6.46 8.90
C HIS A 397 -9.80 7.60 8.11
N LEU A 398 -8.55 7.39 7.68
CA LEU A 398 -7.81 8.36 6.88
C LEU A 398 -7.77 7.91 5.42
N PHE A 399 -8.05 8.82 4.49
CA PHE A 399 -7.99 8.54 3.05
C PHE A 399 -6.86 9.31 2.37
N ASN A 400 -6.13 8.63 1.48
CA ASN A 400 -5.05 9.23 0.70
C ASN A 400 -5.58 10.08 -0.48
N SER A 401 -4.69 10.55 -1.35
CA SER A 401 -5.02 11.37 -2.52
C SER A 401 -5.84 10.66 -3.59
N GLU A 402 -5.78 9.33 -3.61
CA GLU A 402 -6.56 8.48 -4.51
C GLU A 402 -7.94 8.14 -3.91
N GLY A 403 -8.12 8.38 -2.60
CA GLY A 403 -9.34 8.05 -1.86
C GLY A 403 -9.34 6.66 -1.26
N ILE A 404 -8.17 6.02 -1.18
CA ILE A 404 -7.97 4.72 -0.54
C ILE A 404 -7.72 4.93 0.96
N ALA A 405 -8.40 4.14 1.79
CA ALA A 405 -8.21 4.09 3.24
C ALA A 405 -6.77 3.65 3.55
N VAL A 406 -6.05 4.52 4.25
CA VAL A 406 -4.65 4.34 4.64
C VAL A 406 -4.54 3.16 5.61
N SER A 407 -3.43 2.43 5.52
CA SER A 407 -3.11 1.26 6.35
C SER A 407 -1.74 1.48 6.98
N GLY A 408 -1.60 1.23 8.28
CA GLY A 408 -0.37 1.42 9.04
C GLY A 408 -0.11 2.87 9.48
N TRP A 409 1.15 3.22 9.68
CA TRP A 409 1.57 4.55 10.13
C TRP A 409 1.32 5.63 9.07
N ALA A 410 0.72 6.74 9.49
CA ALA A 410 0.49 7.91 8.64
C ALA A 410 0.74 9.21 9.39
N LYS A 411 1.23 10.24 8.70
CA LYS A 411 1.50 11.57 9.27
C LYS A 411 0.68 12.70 8.62
N PRO A 412 -0.66 12.69 8.72
CA PRO A 412 -1.47 13.79 8.20
C PRO A 412 -1.17 15.08 8.99
N SER A 413 -0.80 16.16 8.27
CA SER A 413 -0.63 17.51 8.84
C SER A 413 0.31 17.57 10.07
N ASP A 414 1.39 16.78 10.03
CA ASP A 414 2.51 16.77 10.99
C ASP A 414 2.33 15.99 12.32
N ARG A 415 1.26 15.19 12.47
CA ARG A 415 1.12 14.26 13.61
C ARG A 415 1.02 12.82 13.15
N TRP A 416 1.67 11.91 13.85
CA TRP A 416 1.63 10.48 13.52
C TRP A 416 0.38 9.82 14.10
N PHE A 417 -0.25 8.98 13.29
CA PHE A 417 -1.36 8.11 13.66
C PHE A 417 -1.12 6.71 13.10
N TYR A 418 -1.78 5.71 13.68
CA TYR A 418 -1.71 4.34 13.21
C TYR A 418 -3.10 3.85 12.81
N LEU A 419 -3.23 3.47 11.54
CA LEU A 419 -4.45 2.93 10.94
C LEU A 419 -4.35 1.41 10.96
N ASP A 420 -5.00 0.75 11.93
CA ASP A 420 -4.75 -0.67 12.22
C ASP A 420 -5.36 -1.55 11.12
N PRO A 421 -4.54 -2.26 10.31
CA PRO A 421 -5.04 -3.05 9.17
C PRO A 421 -5.86 -4.27 9.59
N THR A 422 -5.86 -4.61 10.89
CA THR A 422 -6.65 -5.70 11.46
C THR A 422 -8.06 -5.25 11.86
N LEU A 423 -8.31 -3.93 11.94
CA LEU A 423 -9.63 -3.36 12.22
C LEU A 423 -10.43 -3.16 10.91
N PRO A 424 -11.78 -3.15 10.98
CA PRO A 424 -12.61 -2.83 9.82
C PRO A 424 -12.14 -1.53 9.14
N HIS A 425 -11.93 -1.62 7.83
CA HIS A 425 -11.54 -0.51 6.97
C HIS A 425 -10.33 0.31 7.47
N ASN A 426 -9.38 -0.34 8.14
CA ASN A 426 -8.17 0.27 8.71
C ASN A 426 -8.49 1.42 9.69
N ALA A 427 -9.45 1.22 10.59
CA ALA A 427 -9.77 2.20 11.61
C ALA A 427 -8.52 2.64 12.40
N ALA A 428 -8.43 3.92 12.73
CA ALA A 428 -7.38 4.50 13.53
C ALA A 428 -7.43 3.94 14.94
N LYS A 429 -6.27 3.49 15.41
CA LYS A 429 -6.12 2.97 16.76
C LYS A 429 -5.58 4.06 17.67
N PHE A 430 -6.30 4.29 18.76
CA PHE A 430 -5.91 5.20 19.84
C PHE A 430 -5.56 4.41 21.10
N GLY A 431 -4.79 5.02 21.97
CA GLY A 431 -4.15 4.35 23.10
C GLY A 431 -2.91 3.57 22.67
N GLN A 432 -2.74 2.38 23.24
CA GLN A 432 -1.54 1.57 23.05
C GLN A 432 -1.53 0.88 21.68
N VAL A 433 -0.44 1.08 20.94
CA VAL A 433 -0.14 0.40 19.69
C VAL A 433 1.20 -0.30 19.82
N THR A 434 1.25 -1.59 19.54
CA THR A 434 2.50 -2.35 19.46
C THR A 434 2.75 -2.71 18.00
N ASP A 435 3.92 -2.35 17.50
CA ASP A 435 4.38 -2.62 16.13
C ASP A 435 5.81 -3.16 16.20
N GLY A 436 5.97 -4.47 15.93
CA GLY A 436 7.21 -5.19 16.20
C GLY A 436 7.50 -5.32 17.70
N ASP A 437 8.71 -4.94 18.09
CA ASP A 437 9.20 -4.92 19.48
C ASP A 437 8.96 -3.57 20.19
N LYS A 438 8.28 -2.63 19.53
CA LYS A 438 8.06 -1.27 20.03
C LYS A 438 6.60 -1.05 20.39
N THR A 439 6.39 -0.39 21.52
CA THR A 439 5.09 0.10 21.97
C THR A 439 5.02 1.61 21.81
N TYR A 440 3.87 2.14 21.39
CA TYR A 440 3.59 3.55 21.18
C TYR A 440 2.27 3.91 21.87
N LEU A 441 2.09 5.18 22.21
CA LEU A 441 0.80 5.72 22.68
C LEU A 441 0.32 6.82 21.73
N ILE A 442 -0.91 6.66 21.24
CA ILE A 442 -1.54 7.56 20.26
C ILE A 442 -2.79 8.18 20.86
N ASP A 443 -2.81 9.50 20.98
CA ASP A 443 -4.00 10.25 21.39
C ASP A 443 -4.89 10.59 20.19
N GLU A 444 -6.22 10.62 20.40
CA GLU A 444 -7.19 10.92 19.32
C GLU A 444 -6.98 12.33 18.75
N ASN A 445 -6.58 13.30 19.56
CA ASN A 445 -6.41 14.68 19.13
C ASN A 445 -4.95 15.01 18.82
N SER A 446 -4.02 14.48 19.59
CA SER A 446 -2.61 14.88 19.61
C SER A 446 -1.71 13.93 18.81
N GLY A 447 -2.24 12.78 18.37
CA GLY A 447 -1.47 11.76 17.66
C GLY A 447 -0.49 11.03 18.59
N MET A 448 0.51 10.39 17.98
CA MET A 448 1.55 9.65 18.70
C MET A 448 2.37 10.58 19.59
N ALA A 449 2.48 10.22 20.87
CA ALA A 449 3.30 10.92 21.85
C ALA A 449 4.80 10.87 21.46
N CYS A 450 5.53 11.95 21.70
CA CYS A 450 6.94 12.06 21.35
C CYS A 450 7.70 13.01 22.29
N GLN A 451 8.83 12.54 22.82
CA GLN A 451 9.65 13.25 23.80
C GLN A 451 8.84 13.81 24.99
N GLU A 452 7.95 12.98 25.53
CA GLU A 452 7.06 13.36 26.62
C GLU A 452 6.74 12.19 27.55
N TRP A 453 6.34 12.53 28.78
CA TRP A 453 5.82 11.57 29.73
C TRP A 453 4.38 11.25 29.38
N VAL A 454 4.08 9.96 29.36
CA VAL A 454 2.76 9.43 29.03
C VAL A 454 2.29 8.55 30.18
N GLN A 455 1.02 8.69 30.54
CA GLN A 455 0.42 7.89 31.59
C GLN A 455 -0.44 6.80 30.95
N ASN A 456 -0.24 5.55 31.36
CA ASN A 456 -1.06 4.45 30.87
C ASN A 456 -2.38 4.33 31.65
N SER A 457 -3.22 3.39 31.22
CA SER A 457 -4.55 3.14 31.82
C SER A 457 -4.51 2.70 33.29
N GLU A 458 -3.37 2.21 33.77
CA GLU A 458 -3.15 1.80 35.16
C GLU A 458 -2.61 2.94 36.03
N GLY A 459 -2.40 4.12 35.46
CA GLY A 459 -1.90 5.31 36.16
C GLY A 459 -0.38 5.38 36.32
N THR A 460 0.37 4.42 35.76
CA THR A 460 1.84 4.46 35.78
C THR A 460 2.39 5.26 34.60
N TRP A 461 3.57 5.85 34.80
CA TRP A 461 4.20 6.77 33.86
C TRP A 461 5.27 6.08 33.03
N SER A 462 5.24 6.26 31.72
CA SER A 462 6.27 5.81 30.77
C SER A 462 6.79 7.01 29.98
N TRP A 463 7.93 6.86 29.32
CA TRP A 463 8.51 7.93 28.50
C TRP A 463 8.44 7.58 27.01
N ALA A 464 7.78 8.43 26.22
CA ALA A 464 7.82 8.35 24.77
C ALA A 464 9.12 8.99 24.27
N THR A 465 9.95 8.22 23.55
CA THR A 465 11.23 8.67 22.98
C THR A 465 11.02 9.65 21.82
N ASP A 466 12.11 10.10 21.19
CA ASP A 466 12.07 10.93 19.97
C ASP A 466 11.45 10.18 18.77
N SER A 467 11.56 8.85 18.75
CA SER A 467 10.86 7.99 17.79
C SER A 467 9.39 7.76 18.14
N GLY A 468 8.95 8.20 19.32
CA GLY A 468 7.62 7.94 19.89
C GLY A 468 7.46 6.56 20.54
N ALA A 469 8.40 5.64 20.33
CA ALA A 469 8.40 4.37 21.04
C ALA A 469 8.59 4.61 22.55
N LEU A 470 7.86 3.87 23.38
CA LEU A 470 8.04 3.86 24.82
C LEU A 470 9.45 3.33 25.13
N ALA A 471 10.17 4.08 25.96
CA ALA A 471 11.49 3.69 26.42
C ALA A 471 11.43 2.35 27.15
N SER A 472 12.43 1.48 26.94
CA SER A 472 12.57 0.19 27.60
C SER A 472 14.01 0.05 28.12
N GLY A 473 14.15 -0.29 29.40
CA GLY A 473 15.44 -0.28 30.11
C GLY A 473 15.91 1.14 30.43
N TRP A 474 17.21 1.35 30.44
CA TRP A 474 17.80 2.67 30.69
C TRP A 474 17.53 3.63 29.52
N ALA A 475 16.91 4.77 29.80
CA ALA A 475 16.69 5.79 28.79
C ALA A 475 16.87 7.21 29.33
N THR A 476 17.29 8.10 28.44
CA THR A 476 17.51 9.52 28.75
C THR A 476 16.37 10.35 28.18
N THR A 477 15.73 11.14 29.04
CA THR A 477 14.69 12.09 28.65
C THR A 477 15.28 13.28 27.89
N LYS A 478 14.45 14.09 27.21
CA LYS A 478 14.92 15.28 26.47
C LYS A 478 15.63 16.33 27.32
N TRP A 479 15.49 16.25 28.65
CA TRP A 479 16.14 17.13 29.61
C TRP A 479 17.42 16.54 30.21
N GLY A 480 17.92 15.42 29.67
CA GLY A 480 19.15 14.78 30.11
C GLY A 480 19.02 13.94 31.38
N ARG A 481 17.80 13.73 31.89
CA ARG A 481 17.56 12.87 33.07
C ARG A 481 17.44 11.42 32.64
N VAL A 482 18.12 10.53 33.35
CA VAL A 482 18.13 9.09 33.08
C VAL A 482 17.12 8.40 33.97
N PHE A 483 16.28 7.54 33.40
CA PHE A 483 15.32 6.70 34.11
C PHE A 483 15.48 5.24 33.66
N TYR A 484 14.96 4.33 34.46
CA TYR A 484 14.83 2.92 34.09
C TYR A 484 13.35 2.60 33.86
N PHE A 485 13.03 2.02 32.71
CA PHE A 485 11.68 1.63 32.31
C PHE A 485 11.59 0.11 32.23
N ASP A 486 10.65 -0.53 32.93
CA ASP A 486 10.62 -2.00 33.05
C ASP A 486 10.50 -2.67 31.68
N PRO A 487 11.53 -3.41 31.21
CA PRO A 487 11.49 -4.10 29.92
C PRO A 487 10.50 -5.28 29.88
N HIS A 488 10.10 -5.82 31.04
CA HIS A 488 9.23 -7.00 31.12
C HIS A 488 7.75 -6.65 31.12
N ASN A 489 7.43 -5.38 31.40
CA ASN A 489 6.08 -4.87 31.28
C ASN A 489 5.89 -4.28 29.87
N PRO A 490 4.88 -4.71 29.10
CA PRO A 490 4.61 -4.19 27.76
C PRO A 490 4.35 -2.68 27.67
N LEU A 491 4.00 -2.04 28.80
CA LEU A 491 3.77 -0.61 28.93
C LEU A 491 5.02 0.16 29.36
N HIS A 492 6.10 -0.53 29.69
CA HIS A 492 7.38 0.04 30.12
C HIS A 492 7.26 1.21 31.10
N PRO A 493 6.61 1.03 32.26
CA PRO A 493 6.52 2.07 33.28
C PRO A 493 7.92 2.39 33.82
N ALA A 494 8.13 3.64 34.23
CA ALA A 494 9.32 4.05 34.95
C ALA A 494 9.31 3.43 36.35
N ASP A 495 10.36 2.67 36.66
CA ASP A 495 10.58 2.17 38.01
C ASP A 495 11.21 3.28 38.86
N LEU A 496 10.54 3.61 39.96
CA LEU A 496 10.94 4.70 40.86
C LEU A 496 11.41 4.14 42.21
N GLY A 497 12.28 4.90 42.88
CA GLY A 497 12.88 4.52 44.14
C GLY A 497 14.02 3.52 43.95
N MET A 498 14.14 2.54 44.85
CA MET A 498 15.22 1.56 44.83
C MET A 498 14.89 0.41 43.88
N ILE A 499 15.73 0.22 42.85
CA ILE A 499 15.56 -0.82 41.83
C ILE A 499 16.77 -1.73 41.75
N MET A 500 16.59 -2.95 41.23
CA MET A 500 17.68 -3.90 40.99
C MET A 500 17.77 -4.19 39.50
N VAL A 501 18.91 -3.85 38.88
CA VAL A 501 19.16 -4.11 37.45
C VAL A 501 20.43 -4.94 37.34
N ASN A 502 20.34 -6.13 36.76
CA ASN A 502 21.45 -7.10 36.62
C ASN A 502 22.20 -7.37 37.95
N GLY A 503 21.48 -7.41 39.07
CA GLY A 503 22.05 -7.68 40.40
C GLY A 503 22.64 -6.46 41.11
N TYR A 504 22.57 -5.27 40.50
CA TYR A 504 23.07 -4.04 41.09
C TYR A 504 21.93 -3.11 41.56
N PRO A 505 22.01 -2.54 42.77
CA PRO A 505 21.01 -1.60 43.30
C PRO A 505 21.23 -0.19 42.76
N TYR A 506 20.15 0.46 42.34
CA TYR A 506 20.11 1.86 41.91
C TYR A 506 18.99 2.63 42.61
N TRP A 507 19.08 3.95 42.64
CA TRP A 507 17.97 4.82 43.06
C TRP A 507 17.53 5.72 41.93
N ILE A 508 16.25 5.67 41.57
CA ILE A 508 15.62 6.53 40.57
C ILE A 508 14.70 7.51 41.31
N ASP A 509 15.06 8.79 41.32
CA ASP A 509 14.20 9.85 41.84
C ASP A 509 13.11 10.20 40.83
N GLU A 510 11.89 10.41 41.31
CA GLU A 510 10.73 10.74 40.47
C GLU A 510 10.94 12.00 39.62
N GLN A 511 11.65 13.00 40.16
CA GLN A 511 11.89 14.25 39.48
C GLN A 511 13.27 14.28 38.83
N LEU A 512 14.30 13.85 39.54
CA LEU A 512 15.70 14.03 39.14
C LEU A 512 16.24 12.87 38.29
N GLY A 513 15.57 11.71 38.29
CA GLY A 513 16.04 10.49 37.63
C GLY A 513 17.12 9.76 38.45
N LEU A 514 17.97 9.00 37.76
CA LEU A 514 19.05 8.21 38.35
C LEU A 514 19.95 9.07 39.24
N ALA A 515 20.09 8.66 40.50
CA ALA A 515 21.03 9.27 41.42
C ALA A 515 22.48 8.87 41.07
N THR A 516 23.37 9.85 40.93
CA THR A 516 24.81 9.63 40.71
C THR A 516 25.63 10.59 41.55
N SER A 517 26.72 10.12 42.15
CA SER A 517 27.63 10.93 42.98
C SER A 517 26.92 11.72 44.08
N GLN A 518 25.94 11.10 44.74
CA GLN A 518 25.14 11.76 45.78
C GLN A 518 24.66 10.79 46.86
N TRP A 519 24.31 11.35 48.02
CA TRP A 519 23.65 10.60 49.08
C TRP A 519 22.16 10.43 48.78
N VAL A 520 21.66 9.21 48.94
CA VAL A 520 20.26 8.83 48.79
C VAL A 520 19.71 8.41 50.15
N THR A 521 18.52 8.89 50.52
CA THR A 521 17.80 8.44 51.71
C THR A 521 16.77 7.38 51.32
N LEU A 522 16.98 6.14 51.77
CA LEU A 522 16.06 5.04 51.53
C LEU A 522 14.75 5.21 52.34
N PRO A 523 13.65 4.53 51.98
CA PRO A 523 12.39 4.57 52.74
C PRO A 523 12.52 4.17 54.21
N SER A 524 13.55 3.40 54.56
CA SER A 524 13.88 3.03 55.94
C SER A 524 14.53 4.17 56.76
N GLY A 525 14.80 5.32 56.14
CA GLY A 525 15.57 6.43 56.71
C GLY A 525 17.09 6.25 56.61
N ARG A 526 17.58 5.10 56.14
CA ARG A 526 19.02 4.85 55.97
C ARG A 526 19.57 5.65 54.77
N ARG A 527 20.67 6.37 54.96
CA ARG A 527 21.41 7.01 53.87
C ARG A 527 22.42 6.05 53.24
N VAL A 528 22.47 6.04 51.91
CA VAL A 528 23.42 5.26 51.10
C VAL A 528 24.03 6.16 50.03
N TRP A 529 25.28 5.90 49.65
CA TRP A 529 25.95 6.67 48.59
C TRP A 529 25.72 6.03 47.23
N ALA A 530 25.21 6.81 46.28
CA ALA A 530 25.19 6.47 44.87
C ALA A 530 26.51 6.92 44.24
N ASP A 531 27.28 6.01 43.67
CA ASP A 531 28.56 6.35 43.05
C ASP A 531 28.39 7.05 41.68
N GLY A 532 29.50 7.33 40.99
CA GLY A 532 29.49 8.03 39.70
C GLY A 532 28.76 7.29 38.58
N ASN A 533 28.53 5.98 38.73
CA ASN A 533 27.74 5.15 37.81
C ASN A 533 26.32 4.89 38.33
N GLY A 534 25.98 5.42 39.50
CA GLY A 534 24.66 5.31 40.14
C GLY A 534 24.45 4.07 41.01
N TYR A 535 25.48 3.24 41.22
CA TYR A 535 25.38 2.08 42.09
C TYR A 535 25.24 2.51 43.55
N LEU A 536 24.22 1.98 44.24
CA LEU A 536 24.06 2.19 45.67
C LEU A 536 25.01 1.28 46.45
N ARG A 537 25.98 1.87 47.13
CA ARG A 537 26.89 1.12 48.01
C ARG A 537 26.20 0.80 49.32
N THR A 538 26.18 -0.49 49.70
CA THR A 538 25.62 -0.93 50.98
C THR A 538 26.71 -1.49 51.90
N SER A 539 26.46 -1.45 53.21
CA SER A 539 27.44 -1.71 54.28
C SER A 539 28.03 -3.13 54.33
N SER A 540 27.75 -4.01 53.36
CA SER A 540 28.24 -5.39 53.29
C SER A 540 29.22 -5.65 52.14
N ASP A 541 29.51 -4.65 51.29
CA ASP A 541 30.44 -4.83 50.17
C ASP A 541 31.89 -4.70 50.69
N ALA A 542 32.73 -5.70 50.42
CA ALA A 542 34.13 -5.72 50.82
C ALA A 542 34.86 -4.50 50.21
N GLY A 543 35.18 -3.51 51.06
CA GLY A 543 35.75 -2.21 50.67
C GLY A 543 34.90 -0.99 51.07
N ALA A 544 33.68 -1.18 51.56
CA ALA A 544 32.83 -0.08 52.03
C ALA A 544 33.33 0.47 53.39
N LYS A 545 34.13 1.53 53.36
CA LYS A 545 34.45 2.33 54.55
C LYS A 545 33.15 3.00 55.03
N LEU A 546 32.68 2.66 56.22
CA LEU A 546 31.63 3.39 56.93
C LEU A 546 32.13 4.81 57.20
N ILE A 547 31.57 5.81 56.51
CA ILE A 547 31.68 7.21 56.94
C ILE A 547 30.48 7.46 57.86
N THR A 548 30.70 7.31 59.16
CA THR A 548 29.79 7.82 60.21
C THR A 548 30.15 9.26 60.55
N GLU A 549 29.18 10.00 61.07
CA GLU A 549 29.10 11.48 61.08
C GLU A 549 30.21 12.27 61.80
N ASP A 550 31.29 11.66 62.28
CA ASP A 550 32.31 12.35 63.10
C ASP A 550 33.70 12.51 62.47
N ASP A 551 33.98 11.98 61.28
CA ASP A 551 35.31 12.13 60.66
C ASP A 551 35.34 13.21 59.57
N ALA A 552 35.33 14.47 60.02
CA ALA A 552 35.81 15.61 59.26
C ALA A 552 37.35 15.56 59.14
N SER A 553 37.88 14.67 58.30
CA SER A 553 39.19 14.86 57.69
C SER A 553 39.29 14.10 56.37
N ASP A 554 39.61 14.86 55.34
CA ASP A 554 39.86 14.46 53.96
C ASP A 554 40.82 13.27 53.85
N PRO A 555 40.42 12.13 53.27
CA PRO A 555 41.36 11.13 52.80
C PRO A 555 41.58 11.30 51.29
N LYS A 556 42.80 11.73 50.94
CA LYS A 556 43.36 11.58 49.59
C LYS A 556 43.20 10.15 49.07
N PRO A 557 42.97 9.93 47.76
CA PRO A 557 42.96 8.60 47.18
C PRO A 557 44.37 8.00 47.25
N GLY A 558 44.50 6.84 47.88
CA GLY A 558 45.68 5.99 47.77
C GLY A 558 45.60 5.17 46.49
N ASP A 559 46.74 5.07 45.81
CA ASP A 559 47.02 4.07 44.79
C ASP A 559 46.76 2.66 45.37
N ASP A 560 45.97 1.86 44.67
CA ASP A 560 46.17 0.42 44.60
C ASP A 560 45.61 -0.09 43.27
N ASP A 561 46.54 -0.61 42.47
CA ASP A 561 46.31 -1.38 41.25
C ASP A 561 45.49 -2.63 41.57
N ASP A 562 44.40 -2.85 40.80
CA ASP A 562 44.02 -4.23 40.50
C ASP A 562 43.51 -4.35 39.06
N ASN A 563 44.20 -5.19 38.31
CA ASN A 563 43.97 -5.49 36.91
C ASN A 563 42.64 -6.23 36.75
N ASN A 564 41.64 -5.54 36.23
CA ASN A 564 40.61 -6.20 35.43
C ASN A 564 40.47 -5.47 34.11
N GLN A 565 40.90 -6.15 33.05
CA GLN A 565 40.95 -5.65 31.69
C GLN A 565 39.51 -5.65 31.14
N GLU A 566 38.74 -4.60 31.43
CA GLU A 566 37.50 -4.30 30.71
C GLU A 566 37.82 -3.59 29.38
N ASP A 567 37.10 -4.03 28.35
CA ASP A 567 37.17 -3.56 26.97
C ASP A 567 37.08 -2.02 26.86
N PRO A 568 38.07 -1.32 26.27
CA PRO A 568 38.06 0.13 26.14
C PRO A 568 37.00 0.67 25.15
N SER A 569 36.26 -0.19 24.47
CA SER A 569 35.31 0.21 23.42
C SER A 569 33.91 0.61 23.91
N ASN A 570 33.65 0.62 25.22
CA ASN A 570 32.37 1.04 25.78
C ASN A 570 32.43 2.20 26.79
N LYS A 571 33.45 3.07 26.66
CA LYS A 571 33.40 4.44 27.21
C LYS A 571 32.84 5.39 26.14
N PRO A 572 31.89 6.27 26.45
CA PRO A 572 31.53 7.34 25.52
C PRO A 572 32.80 8.16 25.27
N ALA A 573 33.19 8.28 24.00
CA ALA A 573 34.26 9.18 23.59
C ALA A 573 34.01 10.57 24.18
N ARG A 574 35.06 11.24 24.70
CA ARG A 574 35.00 12.67 25.10
C ARG A 574 34.41 13.45 23.92
N GLY A 575 33.12 13.75 23.98
CA GLY A 575 32.43 14.45 22.91
C GLY A 575 32.98 15.88 22.80
N ALA A 576 33.20 16.36 21.59
CA ALA A 576 33.58 17.75 21.37
C ALA A 576 32.51 18.67 21.96
N TRP A 577 32.92 19.60 22.84
CA TRP A 577 32.03 20.65 23.33
C TRP A 577 31.52 21.46 22.15
N SER A 578 30.24 21.83 22.21
CA SER A 578 29.59 22.64 21.19
C SER A 578 28.70 23.69 21.84
N THR A 579 28.29 24.66 21.04
CA THR A 579 27.37 25.73 21.46
C THR A 579 25.98 25.21 21.86
N ASN A 580 25.65 23.97 21.51
CA ASN A 580 24.39 23.32 21.87
C ASN A 580 24.41 22.66 23.26
N VAL A 581 25.57 22.60 23.93
CA VAL A 581 25.64 22.03 25.28
C VAL A 581 24.89 22.90 26.28
N SER A 582 24.13 22.28 27.17
CA SER A 582 23.34 22.95 28.19
C SER A 582 24.22 23.64 29.23
N ILE A 583 23.79 24.80 29.74
CA ILE A 583 24.48 25.49 30.85
C ILE A 583 24.31 24.71 32.16
N LEU A 584 23.11 24.20 32.40
CA LEU A 584 22.80 23.35 33.55
C LEU A 584 23.12 21.88 33.24
N GLY A 585 23.56 21.15 34.25
CA GLY A 585 23.85 19.72 34.15
C GLY A 585 25.01 19.28 35.03
N SER A 586 25.21 17.97 35.11
CA SER A 586 26.30 17.36 35.88
C SER A 586 27.66 17.60 35.22
N ALA A 587 28.71 17.76 36.03
CA ALA A 587 30.08 17.88 35.55
C ALA A 587 30.48 16.68 34.69
N THR A 588 31.17 16.93 33.58
CA THR A 588 31.76 15.87 32.73
C THR A 588 33.28 15.85 32.78
N LEU A 589 33.89 16.87 33.38
CA LEU A 589 35.32 17.00 33.62
C LEU A 589 35.63 16.79 35.11
N THR A 590 36.92 16.82 35.48
CA THR A 590 37.35 16.74 36.88
C THR A 590 37.85 18.10 37.38
N LYS A 591 37.83 18.30 38.72
CA LYS A 591 38.49 19.46 39.35
C LYS A 591 39.96 19.60 38.92
N ALA A 592 40.65 18.47 38.76
CA ALA A 592 42.05 18.45 38.34
C ALA A 592 42.26 19.02 36.92
N ASP A 593 41.34 18.76 35.98
CA ASP A 593 41.40 19.31 34.61
C ASP A 593 41.31 20.85 34.64
N LEU A 594 40.41 21.41 35.45
CA LEU A 594 40.23 22.86 35.60
C LEU A 594 41.42 23.51 36.30
N VAL A 595 42.00 22.86 37.33
CA VAL A 595 43.23 23.33 38.00
C VAL A 595 44.40 23.36 37.02
N ALA A 596 44.53 22.32 36.18
CA ALA A 596 45.57 22.23 35.17
C ALA A 596 45.47 23.37 34.13
N ASP A 597 44.27 23.62 33.56
CA ASP A 597 44.08 24.72 32.60
C ASP A 597 44.23 26.09 33.26
N LEU A 598 43.82 26.26 34.52
CA LEU A 598 44.02 27.53 35.23
C LEU A 598 45.51 27.85 35.38
N LYS A 599 46.30 26.88 35.84
CA LYS A 599 47.76 27.04 35.98
C LYS A 599 48.43 27.28 34.63
N ALA A 600 48.07 26.51 33.60
CA ALA A 600 48.60 26.66 32.25
C ALA A 600 48.22 28.04 31.65
N GLY A 601 46.98 28.46 31.83
CA GLY A 601 46.46 29.74 31.34
C GLY A 601 47.13 30.95 31.99
N LEU A 602 47.41 30.88 33.29
CA LEU A 602 48.20 31.89 34.02
C LEU A 602 49.64 31.93 33.51
N ALA A 603 50.29 30.78 33.38
CA ALA A 603 51.67 30.66 32.91
C ALA A 603 51.86 31.21 31.48
N VAL A 604 50.97 30.85 30.55
CA VAL A 604 50.99 31.34 29.15
C VAL A 604 50.88 32.86 29.07
N ARG A 605 50.21 33.49 30.04
CA ARG A 605 50.00 34.95 30.07
C ARG A 605 51.09 35.68 30.86
N GLY A 606 52.01 34.95 31.49
CA GLY A 606 53.05 35.52 32.35
C GLY A 606 52.50 36.18 33.61
N ILE A 607 51.40 35.66 34.17
CA ILE A 607 50.70 36.25 35.31
C ILE A 607 50.73 35.28 36.49
N SER A 608 51.11 35.77 37.67
CA SER A 608 51.01 35.01 38.91
C SER A 608 49.55 34.92 39.38
N TYR A 609 49.19 33.84 40.09
CA TYR A 609 47.87 33.75 40.72
C TYR A 609 47.64 34.96 41.65
N PRO A 610 46.47 35.65 41.60
CA PRO A 610 46.31 36.92 42.29
C PRO A 610 46.32 36.79 43.81
N GLU A 611 47.29 37.44 44.47
CA GLU A 611 47.41 37.43 45.94
C GLU A 611 46.17 38.02 46.64
N ALA A 612 45.46 38.95 45.98
CA ALA A 612 44.23 39.54 46.50
C ALA A 612 43.12 38.51 46.80
N LEU A 613 43.11 37.36 46.09
CA LEU A 613 42.13 36.29 46.33
C LEU A 613 42.41 35.50 47.61
N ALA A 614 43.66 35.51 48.10
CA ALA A 614 44.02 34.86 49.36
C ALA A 614 43.28 35.49 50.55
N ALA A 615 43.22 36.83 50.59
CA ALA A 615 42.45 37.56 51.60
C ALA A 615 40.93 37.37 51.48
N LYS A 616 40.47 36.81 50.34
CA LYS A 616 39.06 36.57 50.02
C LYS A 616 38.66 35.10 50.08
N GLY A 617 39.53 34.25 50.64
CA GLY A 617 39.25 32.84 50.94
C GLY A 617 39.79 31.83 49.93
N ALA A 618 40.46 32.23 48.86
CA ALA A 618 41.04 31.33 47.86
C ALA A 618 42.53 31.63 47.61
N ALA A 619 43.39 31.12 48.50
CA ALA A 619 44.83 31.41 48.47
C ALA A 619 45.61 30.71 47.34
N THR A 620 45.04 29.66 46.73
CA THR A 620 45.68 28.90 45.66
C THR A 620 44.71 28.64 44.50
N PRO A 621 45.21 28.31 43.29
CA PRO A 621 44.36 27.86 42.18
C PRO A 621 43.44 26.69 42.54
N GLU A 622 43.90 25.74 43.35
CA GLU A 622 43.10 24.61 43.84
C GLU A 622 41.92 25.09 44.69
N ALA A 623 42.19 25.94 45.69
CA ALA A 623 41.15 26.47 46.57
C ALA A 623 40.11 27.31 45.81
N PHE A 624 40.52 27.98 44.72
CA PHE A 624 39.62 28.69 43.83
C PHE A 624 38.72 27.72 43.04
N ILE A 625 39.30 26.66 42.46
CA ILE A 625 38.54 25.66 41.71
C ILE A 625 37.58 24.89 42.62
N ASP A 626 37.97 24.58 43.86
CA ASP A 626 37.07 23.96 44.83
C ASP A 626 35.83 24.82 45.08
N GLN A 627 36.01 26.13 45.35
CA GLN A 627 34.89 27.04 45.57
C GLN A 627 34.05 27.27 44.32
N LEU A 628 34.66 27.27 43.13
CA LEU A 628 33.95 27.36 41.85
C LEU A 628 33.09 26.11 41.63
N TRP A 629 33.65 24.95 41.92
CA TRP A 629 32.97 23.67 41.79
C TRP A 629 31.75 23.61 42.72
N ASP A 630 31.94 23.99 43.98
CA ASP A 630 30.85 23.99 44.97
C ASP A 630 29.75 24.99 44.59
N ALA A 631 30.10 26.19 44.14
CA ALA A 631 29.15 27.18 43.65
C ALA A 631 28.38 26.73 42.40
N ALA A 632 29.04 26.03 41.48
CA ALA A 632 28.40 25.46 40.30
C ALA A 632 27.39 24.37 40.68
N LEU A 633 27.81 23.40 41.50
CA LEU A 633 26.95 22.31 41.96
C LEU A 633 25.75 22.81 42.78
N ALA A 634 25.96 23.80 43.66
CA ALA A 634 24.92 24.40 44.47
C ALA A 634 23.75 24.95 43.65
N GLU A 635 24.01 25.39 42.42
CA GLU A 635 23.02 25.95 41.50
C GLU A 635 22.76 25.05 40.29
N GLY A 636 23.25 23.81 40.28
CA GLY A 636 23.09 22.86 39.18
C GLY A 636 23.67 23.34 37.83
N VAL A 637 24.59 24.30 37.88
CA VAL A 637 25.36 24.78 36.73
C VAL A 637 26.53 23.82 36.51
N ARG A 638 26.87 23.52 35.25
CA ARG A 638 28.05 22.72 34.94
C ARG A 638 29.32 23.43 35.43
N PRO A 639 30.15 22.81 36.31
CA PRO A 639 31.36 23.44 36.81
C PRO A 639 32.31 23.91 35.70
N GLU A 640 32.45 23.13 34.65
CA GLU A 640 33.25 23.50 33.49
C GLU A 640 32.71 24.72 32.70
N VAL A 641 31.38 24.92 32.67
CA VAL A 641 30.77 26.10 32.02
C VAL A 641 30.97 27.35 32.88
N LEU A 642 30.77 27.25 34.20
CA LEU A 642 31.06 28.34 35.12
C LEU A 642 32.54 28.73 35.06
N TYR A 643 33.43 27.73 35.00
CA TYR A 643 34.87 27.92 34.82
C TYR A 643 35.22 28.62 33.52
N ALA A 644 34.76 28.10 32.38
CA ALA A 644 35.06 28.68 31.07
C ALA A 644 34.58 30.13 31.00
N GLN A 645 33.42 30.43 31.58
CA GLN A 645 32.90 31.78 31.66
C GLN A 645 33.77 32.67 32.55
N ALA A 646 34.09 32.23 33.76
CA ALA A 646 34.95 32.99 34.67
C ALA A 646 36.32 33.30 34.04
N MET A 647 36.93 32.35 33.33
CA MET A 647 38.20 32.55 32.64
C MET A 647 38.08 33.50 31.45
N LEU A 648 36.97 33.45 30.72
CA LEU A 648 36.72 34.35 29.59
C LEU A 648 36.53 35.79 30.06
N GLU A 649 35.66 36.00 31.05
CA GLU A 649 35.27 37.32 31.58
C GLU A 649 36.43 38.03 32.27
N THR A 650 37.21 37.29 33.06
CA THR A 650 38.34 37.87 33.81
C THR A 650 39.64 37.91 33.01
N GLY A 651 39.69 37.26 31.84
CA GLY A 651 40.92 37.05 31.09
C GLY A 651 41.92 36.18 31.87
N TYR A 652 41.46 35.04 32.40
CA TYR A 652 42.21 34.12 33.26
C TYR A 652 42.70 34.81 34.55
N LEU A 653 41.76 35.39 35.31
CA LEU A 653 41.98 36.09 36.58
C LEU A 653 42.90 37.33 36.47
N LYS A 654 43.10 37.87 35.26
CA LYS A 654 43.87 39.10 35.03
C LYS A 654 43.11 40.37 35.39
N PHE A 655 41.79 40.37 35.21
CA PHE A 655 40.89 41.51 35.41
C PHE A 655 41.31 42.76 34.61
N GLY A 656 41.31 42.65 33.27
CA GLY A 656 41.74 43.73 32.37
C GLY A 656 40.65 44.74 31.96
N GLY A 657 39.44 44.66 32.55
CA GLY A 657 38.27 45.48 32.20
C GLY A 657 37.79 46.36 33.36
N ASP A 658 36.50 46.68 33.37
CA ASP A 658 35.89 47.57 34.37
C ASP A 658 35.72 46.93 35.77
N VAL A 659 35.94 45.61 35.89
CA VAL A 659 35.88 44.86 37.16
C VAL A 659 37.29 44.54 37.65
N LYS A 660 37.55 44.76 38.94
CA LYS A 660 38.82 44.48 39.62
C LYS A 660 38.78 43.18 40.42
N VAL A 661 39.95 42.59 40.65
CA VAL A 661 40.08 41.30 41.36
C VAL A 661 39.51 41.32 42.78
N GLU A 662 39.61 42.46 43.49
CA GLU A 662 39.12 42.61 44.86
C GLU A 662 37.60 42.54 44.96
N GLN A 663 36.89 42.72 43.83
CA GLN A 663 35.44 42.69 43.77
C GLN A 663 34.86 41.26 43.78
N CYS A 664 35.70 40.23 43.60
CA CYS A 664 35.27 38.82 43.52
C CYS A 664 34.15 38.60 42.47
N ASN A 665 34.10 39.42 41.42
CA ASN A 665 33.06 39.36 40.40
C ASN A 665 33.61 38.74 39.13
N PHE A 666 33.55 37.42 39.06
CA PHE A 666 34.15 36.63 37.98
C PHE A 666 33.28 36.55 36.71
N GLY A 667 32.02 37.00 36.78
CA GLY A 667 31.07 37.00 35.67
C GLY A 667 30.83 38.37 35.02
N GLY A 668 31.48 39.43 35.50
CA GLY A 668 31.24 40.80 34.99
C GLY A 668 29.88 41.38 35.38
N LEU A 669 29.27 40.89 36.45
CA LEU A 669 27.91 41.28 36.87
C LEU A 669 27.85 42.78 37.17
N GLY A 670 26.91 43.48 36.54
CA GLY A 670 26.66 44.91 36.79
C GLY A 670 27.60 45.85 36.03
N ALA A 671 28.65 45.35 35.40
CA ALA A 671 29.49 46.15 34.52
C ALA A 671 28.76 46.44 33.19
N THR A 672 28.87 47.67 32.68
CA THR A 672 28.20 48.10 31.43
C THR A 672 29.15 48.70 30.39
N GLY A 673 30.46 48.72 30.65
CA GLY A 673 31.44 49.40 29.82
C GLY A 673 31.73 50.83 30.28
N ASN A 674 32.83 51.43 29.80
CA ASN A 674 33.20 52.84 30.00
C ASN A 674 33.44 53.26 31.47
N GLY A 675 33.99 52.37 32.31
CA GLY A 675 34.40 52.69 33.68
C GLY A 675 33.30 52.59 34.74
N VAL A 676 32.13 52.02 34.40
CA VAL A 676 31.08 51.70 35.40
C VAL A 676 31.53 50.48 36.21
N SER A 677 31.77 50.68 37.50
CA SER A 677 32.15 49.60 38.43
C SER A 677 31.08 48.52 38.45
N GLY A 678 31.47 47.26 38.22
CA GLY A 678 30.60 46.10 38.44
C GLY A 678 30.28 45.89 39.92
N ASP A 679 29.45 44.89 40.19
CA ASP A 679 29.09 44.47 41.56
C ASP A 679 30.32 43.95 42.33
N THR A 680 30.29 44.06 43.66
CA THR A 680 31.36 43.63 44.57
C THR A 680 30.82 42.62 45.57
N TYR A 681 31.54 41.52 45.81
CA TYR A 681 31.20 40.45 46.75
C TYR A 681 32.26 40.31 47.85
N ASP A 682 31.84 39.83 49.02
CA ASP A 682 32.67 39.83 50.23
C ASP A 682 33.73 38.73 50.20
N SER A 683 33.46 37.60 49.54
CA SER A 683 34.38 36.47 49.36
C SER A 683 34.37 35.91 47.93
N VAL A 684 35.37 35.07 47.62
CA VAL A 684 35.43 34.31 46.37
C VAL A 684 34.22 33.37 46.22
N SER A 685 33.86 32.66 47.29
CA SER A 685 32.71 31.76 47.32
C SER A 685 31.39 32.48 47.03
N GLU A 686 31.16 33.66 47.62
CA GLU A 686 29.94 34.45 47.38
C GLU A 686 29.88 34.94 45.93
N GLY A 687 31.00 35.43 45.39
CA GLY A 687 31.08 35.91 44.02
C GLY A 687 30.86 34.83 42.95
N LEU A 688 31.43 33.64 43.16
CA LEU A 688 31.21 32.48 42.29
C LEU A 688 29.78 31.95 42.40
N LEU A 689 29.20 31.96 43.60
CA LEU A 689 27.80 31.59 43.81
C LEU A 689 26.87 32.59 43.12
N ALA A 690 27.13 33.91 43.21
CA ALA A 690 26.37 34.93 42.51
C ALA A 690 26.41 34.75 40.98
N GLN A 691 27.59 34.42 40.41
CA GLN A 691 27.71 34.11 38.99
C GLN A 691 26.93 32.85 38.61
N SER A 692 27.01 31.80 39.42
CA SER A 692 26.29 30.55 39.22
C SER A 692 24.77 30.75 39.26
N GLN A 693 24.27 31.54 40.22
CA GLN A 693 22.88 31.97 40.31
C GLN A 693 22.45 32.77 39.07
N HIS A 694 23.28 33.70 38.60
CA HIS A 694 22.98 34.48 37.40
C HIS A 694 22.87 33.58 36.16
N LEU A 695 23.81 32.65 35.95
CA LEU A 695 23.76 31.67 34.88
C LEU A 695 22.50 30.80 34.95
N ARG A 696 22.14 30.33 36.15
CA ARG A 696 20.91 29.57 36.36
C ARG A 696 19.66 30.38 36.00
N VAL A 697 19.59 31.64 36.41
CA VAL A 697 18.46 32.52 36.07
C VAL A 697 18.36 32.78 34.58
N TYR A 698 19.50 32.87 33.88
CA TYR A 698 19.52 33.02 32.41
C TYR A 698 18.95 31.82 31.67
N THR A 699 18.99 30.63 32.28
CA THR A 699 18.33 29.44 31.74
C THR A 699 16.82 29.39 32.02
N GLY A 700 16.27 30.43 32.67
CA GLY A 700 14.86 30.54 33.05
C GLY A 700 14.52 29.91 34.42
N ASN A 701 15.53 29.49 35.18
CA ASN A 701 15.37 28.76 36.45
C ASN A 701 15.60 29.66 37.67
N TYR A 702 14.85 29.45 38.75
CA TYR A 702 15.09 30.13 40.03
C TYR A 702 16.40 29.64 40.67
N PRO A 703 17.15 30.49 41.39
CA PRO A 703 18.25 30.06 42.27
C PRO A 703 17.81 28.95 43.23
N LEU A 704 18.69 27.98 43.49
CA LEU A 704 18.47 26.87 44.41
C LEU A 704 18.89 27.21 45.84
N THR A 705 19.85 28.11 45.99
CA THR A 705 20.35 28.53 47.30
C THR A 705 19.88 29.93 47.67
N ALA A 706 20.28 30.39 48.85
CA ALA A 706 20.03 31.77 49.28
C ALA A 706 20.63 32.76 48.27
N ILE A 707 19.82 33.71 47.81
CA ILE A 707 20.20 34.63 46.73
C ILE A 707 21.30 35.58 47.23
N VAL A 708 22.45 35.52 46.56
CA VAL A 708 23.58 36.44 46.74
C VAL A 708 23.82 37.29 45.48
N ASP A 709 23.29 36.88 44.33
CA ASP A 709 23.30 37.68 43.10
C ASP A 709 22.53 38.99 43.29
N LYS A 710 23.26 40.11 43.36
CA LYS A 710 22.71 41.46 43.57
C LYS A 710 21.85 41.95 42.41
N ARG A 711 21.96 41.32 41.24
CA ARG A 711 21.12 41.62 40.06
C ARG A 711 19.85 40.80 40.03
N PHE A 712 19.71 39.83 40.93
CA PHE A 712 18.53 39.00 40.99
C PHE A 712 17.29 39.85 41.28
N GLY A 713 16.26 39.63 40.46
CA GLY A 713 14.93 40.16 40.67
C GLY A 713 13.94 39.50 39.73
N ASN A 714 12.65 39.54 40.06
CA ASN A 714 11.61 38.92 39.23
C ASN A 714 11.63 39.45 37.77
N TRP A 715 12.12 40.67 37.54
CA TRP A 715 12.29 41.22 36.19
C TRP A 715 13.29 40.39 35.34
N LEU A 716 14.40 39.97 35.93
CA LEU A 716 15.45 39.21 35.25
C LEU A 716 14.96 37.79 34.95
N LEU A 717 14.34 37.15 35.95
CA LEU A 717 13.75 35.83 35.77
C LEU A 717 12.62 35.84 34.73
N ASN A 718 11.71 36.83 34.78
CA ASN A 718 10.62 36.93 33.82
C ASN A 718 11.14 37.17 32.40
N ARG A 719 12.17 38.01 32.24
CA ARG A 719 12.85 38.22 30.95
C ARG A 719 13.38 36.90 30.40
N GLN A 720 14.00 36.08 31.24
CA GLN A 720 14.65 34.84 30.80
C GLN A 720 13.69 33.65 30.69
N LYS A 721 12.52 33.66 31.35
CA LYS A 721 11.43 32.69 31.07
C LYS A 721 10.87 32.83 29.65
N ALA A 722 10.86 34.03 29.09
CA ALA A 722 10.35 34.28 27.75
C ALA A 722 11.31 33.81 26.64
N ASN A 723 12.62 33.89 26.87
CA ASN A 723 13.63 33.40 25.93
C ASN A 723 14.89 32.92 26.68
N PRO A 724 14.86 31.72 27.27
CA PRO A 724 15.95 31.26 28.14
C PRO A 724 17.20 30.92 27.34
N ALA A 725 18.34 31.38 27.85
CA ALA A 725 19.66 30.96 27.42
C ALA A 725 19.98 29.57 28.00
N THR A 726 19.34 28.53 27.46
CA THR A 726 19.48 27.15 27.97
C THR A 726 20.80 26.48 27.60
N THR A 727 21.49 26.98 26.57
CA THR A 727 22.74 26.42 26.04
C THR A 727 23.86 27.46 26.01
N ILE A 728 25.12 27.00 25.94
CA ILE A 728 26.32 27.86 25.90
C ILE A 728 26.24 28.89 24.76
N GLY A 729 25.79 28.46 23.57
CA GLY A 729 25.63 29.32 22.40
C GLY A 729 24.66 30.47 22.62
N LYS A 730 23.59 30.25 23.39
CA LYS A 730 22.59 31.28 23.66
C LYS A 730 23.08 32.35 24.63
N LEU A 731 24.22 32.18 25.30
CA LEU A 731 24.83 33.28 26.06
C LEU A 731 25.29 34.41 25.13
N ALA A 732 25.58 34.12 23.86
CA ALA A 732 25.77 35.14 22.84
C ALA A 732 24.45 35.87 22.55
N GLY A 733 24.47 37.20 22.60
CA GLY A 733 23.32 38.07 22.46
C GLY A 733 22.41 38.16 23.70
N THR A 734 22.66 37.38 24.77
CA THR A 734 21.87 37.44 26.01
C THR A 734 22.69 37.87 27.22
N TRP A 735 23.79 37.17 27.49
CA TRP A 735 24.76 37.51 28.54
C TRP A 735 25.74 38.57 28.05
N ALA A 736 26.34 38.32 26.89
CA ALA A 736 27.22 39.26 26.20
C ALA A 736 26.64 39.57 24.83
N MET A 737 26.72 40.83 24.40
CA MET A 737 26.26 41.24 23.06
C MET A 737 27.12 40.69 21.92
N ASP A 738 28.34 40.20 22.22
CA ASP A 738 29.25 39.56 21.27
C ASP A 738 28.64 38.27 20.71
N SER A 739 28.40 38.23 19.39
CA SER A 739 27.84 37.07 18.71
C SER A 739 28.75 35.84 18.72
N SER A 740 30.06 36.03 18.94
CA SER A 740 31.05 34.95 19.04
C SER A 740 31.26 34.43 20.47
N TYR A 741 30.56 34.99 21.45
CA TYR A 741 30.79 34.70 22.87
C TYR A 741 30.65 33.21 23.20
N GLY A 742 29.60 32.56 22.70
CA GLY A 742 29.38 31.13 22.90
C GLY A 742 30.51 30.26 22.31
N ASP A 743 31.00 30.61 21.12
CA ASP A 743 32.11 29.88 20.47
C ASP A 743 33.42 30.03 21.25
N ARG A 744 33.65 31.20 21.84
CA ARG A 744 34.83 31.45 22.69
C ARG A 744 34.79 30.64 23.98
N LEU A 745 33.61 30.46 24.59
CA LEU A 745 33.44 29.55 25.73
C LEU A 745 33.72 28.10 25.32
N VAL A 746 33.16 27.66 24.18
CA VAL A 746 33.43 26.32 23.62
C VAL A 746 34.91 26.12 23.32
N SER A 747 35.63 27.15 22.88
CA SER A 747 37.08 27.09 22.65
C SER A 747 37.87 26.87 23.94
N ILE A 748 37.42 27.41 25.09
CA ILE A 748 38.03 27.11 26.38
C ILE A 748 37.71 25.67 26.78
N LEU A 749 36.44 25.27 26.68
CA LEU A 749 35.97 23.94 27.07
C LEU A 749 36.64 22.80 26.27
N ASN A 750 36.87 22.99 24.97
CA ASN A 750 37.56 22.00 24.14
C ASN A 750 39.08 21.91 24.38
N ARG A 751 39.66 22.79 25.21
CA ARG A 751 41.05 22.65 25.66
C ARG A 751 41.19 21.83 26.95
N LEU A 752 40.10 21.68 27.70
CA LEU A 752 40.00 20.82 28.89
C LEU A 752 39.78 19.35 28.47
#